data_AF-A0AAF0I3T5-F1
#
_entry.id   AF-A0AAF0I3T5-F1
#
_cell.length_a   1.000
_cell.length_b   1.000
_cell.length_c   1.000
_cell.angle_alpha   90.00
_cell.angle_beta   90.00
_cell.angle_gamma   90.00
#
_symmetry.space_group_name_H-M   'P 1'
#
loop_
_entity.id
_entity.type
_entity.pdbx_description
1 polymer ?
#
loop_
_entity_poly.entity_id
_entity_poly.type
_entity_poly.pdbx_seq_one_letter_code
_entity_poly.pdbx_strand_id
1 'polypeptide(L)'
;MFDRITVLLPADGLLFHTLTGTETLSRPFVLTAELLATDARIDRHALLGKPVTFTLPTDGLMNALSPRYLNGKITRIAVRSQELSGTRYAVYQLTVEPDLWPMQRDRNLRIFQSQTVPQIVQTLLKEYAVNVETRLAGNYRVWEYCVQYQESSLDFISRLMELEGIYYFFSHEADKHTLVLCDAPDQHQAFPGYETIAYHVTPSGGVVTEEGISQWSLAESVTPGIYSTDDYDFRKPNAWMLQARQNPASPVPGSVDVYDWPGHFVDHSHGESYARIRQEVWQAEHHSVSGSGTATGIAPGFTFSIINAPHFSDNGEYLVTSATYDFAENSYASGDTGDSRHNIHFTVLPSSVTYRTPPETRWPKTHGPQTAKVVGPKGESIWTDRYGRVKVKFHWDRLAKGDDTSSCWVRVSSAWAGQGFGGVQIPRVNDEVVVDFINGDPDRPLIIGRVYNEASMPPWALPAAATQMGFLSRSKDGTAETANALRFEDKAGEEHLWIQAQKNMDTHVKNDESHSVGGERSHYVAKNELNRVEGNQIQAVKGGTEILTGLSKVDAVVEQYVLASGSQLRLVSGESAIELNANGTINLIGKDFNFFVENDGHITTGGKLNLNTSGAKPGTSAPGAGHKGDIDAAVKEKFTPGKENKAGAIASAPADASQNAGAAANSQAPSFSGFGADVDNMVEKSPTMKQDITTLKKRGWVFKEGAAGKGTFADRQSRTITVDKSNMNDAAKVVQSLSHESGHALYKPDINVTSRETYLNSALSDEGAATLNNIRVQREIIANQGGDIGIAGNAANQKGYNGIYDSLSKGNISESEARTQIGRIFGKGEKTSTTNQLYEDYYGGWYDKNYPTK
;
A
#
# COMPACT_ATOMS: atom_id res chain seq x y z
N MET A 1 49.52 13.92 48.82
CA MET A 1 48.10 14.24 49.00
C MET A 1 47.71 14.98 47.74
N PHE A 2 46.90 14.33 46.90
CA PHE A 2 46.61 14.76 45.53
C PHE A 2 45.46 15.76 45.59
N ASP A 3 45.74 17.00 45.99
CA ASP A 3 44.68 17.98 46.30
C ASP A 3 44.36 18.92 45.11
N ARG A 4 44.80 18.56 43.88
CA ARG A 4 44.65 19.39 42.68
C ARG A 4 43.97 18.63 41.54
N ILE A 5 43.12 19.32 40.80
CA ILE A 5 42.59 18.84 39.53
C ILE A 5 43.74 18.71 38.52
N THR A 6 43.82 17.56 37.87
CA THR A 6 44.80 17.28 36.82
C THR A 6 44.11 17.08 35.48
N VAL A 7 44.84 17.33 34.39
CA VAL A 7 44.34 17.17 33.03
C VAL A 7 45.21 16.17 32.27
N LEU A 8 44.58 15.25 31.55
CA LEU A 8 45.21 14.33 30.62
C LEU A 8 44.72 14.63 29.20
N LEU A 9 45.65 14.90 28.29
CA LEU A 9 45.40 15.12 26.87
C LEU A 9 46.61 14.69 26.04
N PRO A 10 46.51 14.58 24.70
CA PRO A 10 47.61 14.06 23.86
C PRO A 10 48.85 14.94 23.72
N ALA A 11 48.95 16.03 24.49
CA ALA A 11 50.10 16.92 24.52
C ALA A 11 50.56 17.14 25.96
N ASP A 12 51.87 17.11 26.15
CA ASP A 12 52.52 17.34 27.44
C ASP A 12 52.72 18.85 27.71
N GLY A 13 52.91 19.20 28.98
CA GLY A 13 53.30 20.56 29.39
C GLY A 13 52.15 21.55 29.55
N LEU A 14 50.90 21.08 29.52
CA LEU A 14 49.71 21.86 29.83
C LEU A 14 49.24 21.56 31.26
N LEU A 15 49.14 22.62 32.06
CA LEU A 15 48.74 22.56 33.46
C LEU A 15 47.31 23.07 33.62
N PHE A 16 46.48 22.38 34.42
CA PHE A 16 45.12 22.84 34.71
C PHE A 16 45.15 24.17 35.46
N HIS A 17 44.28 25.11 35.07
CA HIS A 17 44.07 26.37 35.79
C HIS A 17 42.61 26.59 36.17
N THR A 18 41.68 26.55 35.22
CA THR A 18 40.24 26.69 35.51
C THR A 18 39.39 25.75 34.66
N LEU A 19 38.21 25.41 35.17
CA LEU A 19 37.14 24.76 34.41
C LEU A 19 35.79 25.34 34.82
N THR A 20 35.02 25.78 33.84
CA THR A 20 33.64 26.22 34.02
C THR A 20 32.74 25.55 33.01
N GLY A 21 31.49 25.28 33.37
CA GLY A 21 30.52 24.68 32.46
C GLY A 21 29.45 23.92 33.19
N THR A 22 28.45 23.44 32.44
CA THR A 22 27.27 22.81 33.00
C THR A 22 27.04 21.45 32.36
N GLU A 23 26.74 20.47 33.19
CA GLU A 23 26.13 19.21 32.82
C GLU A 23 24.67 19.22 33.28
N THR A 24 23.74 18.78 32.42
CA THR A 24 22.30 18.70 32.73
C THR A 24 21.74 17.44 32.10
N LEU A 25 20.77 16.79 32.75
CA LEU A 25 20.02 15.69 32.13
C LEU A 25 19.47 16.12 30.76
N SER A 26 19.53 15.20 29.80
CA SER A 26 19.07 15.37 28.42
C SER A 26 19.72 16.50 27.62
N ARG A 27 20.85 17.05 28.09
CA ARG A 27 21.61 18.06 27.37
C ARG A 27 23.06 17.61 27.15
N PRO A 28 23.64 17.87 25.96
CA PRO A 28 25.08 17.70 25.79
C PRO A 28 25.81 18.69 26.71
N PHE A 29 26.81 18.22 27.45
CA PHE A 29 27.61 19.11 28.28
C PHE A 29 28.50 20.02 27.42
N VAL A 30 28.78 21.22 27.93
CA VAL A 30 29.76 22.11 27.34
C VAL A 30 30.63 22.65 28.46
N LEU A 31 31.89 22.24 28.47
CA LEU A 31 32.89 22.66 29.46
C LEU A 31 33.92 23.58 28.79
N THR A 32 34.30 24.64 29.49
CA THR A 32 35.36 25.55 29.11
C THR A 32 36.50 25.40 30.10
N ALA A 33 37.63 24.89 29.65
CA ALA A 33 38.81 24.72 30.49
C ALA A 33 39.94 25.66 30.05
N GLU A 34 40.63 26.27 31.00
CA GLU A 34 41.86 27.02 30.75
C GLU A 34 43.05 26.23 31.25
N LEU A 35 44.00 25.98 30.35
CA LEU A 35 45.25 25.30 30.61
C LEU A 35 46.42 26.26 30.41
N LEU A 36 47.44 26.16 31.25
CA LEU A 36 48.63 27.00 31.23
C LEU A 36 49.81 26.23 30.66
N ALA A 37 50.55 26.87 29.75
CA ALA A 37 51.87 26.42 29.33
C ALA A 37 52.86 27.57 29.41
N THR A 38 54.11 27.28 29.79
CA THR A 38 55.22 28.25 29.74
C THR A 38 55.76 28.43 28.32
N ASP A 39 55.27 27.64 27.36
CA ASP A 39 55.66 27.64 25.95
C ASP A 39 54.42 27.57 25.05
N ALA A 40 54.34 28.44 24.04
CA ALA A 40 53.20 28.55 23.14
C ALA A 40 53.31 27.68 21.87
N ARG A 41 54.30 26.78 21.79
CA ARG A 41 54.61 25.97 20.58
C ARG A 41 53.71 24.75 20.37
N ILE A 42 52.82 24.41 21.29
CA ILE A 42 51.92 23.25 21.15
C ILE A 42 51.06 23.41 19.90
N ASP A 43 51.05 22.39 19.05
CA ASP A 43 50.21 22.35 17.85
C ASP A 43 48.73 22.23 18.23
N ARG A 44 48.05 23.38 18.19
CA ARG A 44 46.63 23.50 18.48
C ARG A 44 45.77 22.65 17.55
N HIS A 45 46.16 22.52 16.28
CA HIS A 45 45.38 21.78 15.29
C HIS A 45 45.40 20.28 15.61
N ALA A 46 46.53 19.75 16.12
CA ALA A 46 46.64 18.36 16.53
C ALA A 46 45.76 17.98 17.74
N LEU A 47 45.33 18.97 18.53
CA LEU A 47 44.46 18.76 19.70
C LEU A 47 42.96 18.77 19.37
N LEU A 48 42.55 19.39 18.27
CA LEU A 48 41.14 19.41 17.87
C LEU A 48 40.62 17.99 17.58
N GLY A 49 39.44 17.69 18.10
CA GLY A 49 38.79 16.37 18.02
C GLY A 49 39.41 15.29 18.89
N LYS A 50 40.46 15.60 19.68
CA LYS A 50 41.08 14.65 20.60
C LYS A 50 40.39 14.63 21.96
N PRO A 51 40.45 13.49 22.70
CA PRO A 51 39.91 13.42 24.04
C PRO A 51 40.74 14.25 25.03
N VAL A 52 40.07 14.77 26.05
CA VAL A 52 40.66 15.37 27.25
C VAL A 52 39.92 14.83 28.47
N THR A 53 40.67 14.46 29.51
CA THR A 53 40.12 14.00 30.78
C THR A 53 40.62 14.88 31.91
N PHE A 54 39.70 15.45 32.68
CA PHE A 54 40.00 16.11 33.96
C PHE A 54 39.80 15.09 35.09
N THR A 55 40.77 14.97 35.98
CA THR A 55 40.69 14.10 37.17
C THR A 55 40.49 14.99 38.38
N LEU A 56 39.33 14.85 39.02
CA LEU A 56 38.93 15.61 40.18
C LEU A 56 39.33 14.83 41.45
N PRO A 57 39.95 15.49 42.44
CA PRO A 57 40.18 14.88 43.73
C PRO A 57 38.86 14.65 44.45
N THR A 58 38.80 13.59 45.25
CA THR A 58 37.64 13.22 46.07
C THR A 58 38.12 13.03 47.51
N ASP A 59 37.43 13.63 48.47
CA ASP A 59 37.79 13.55 49.90
C ASP A 59 37.58 12.14 50.49
N GLY A 60 38.45 11.74 51.43
CA GLY A 60 38.42 10.44 52.12
C GLY A 60 39.44 9.39 51.66
N LEU A 61 40.01 8.64 52.62
CA LEU A 61 41.13 7.69 52.42
C LEU A 61 40.80 6.53 51.45
N MET A 62 39.52 6.14 51.34
CA MET A 62 39.03 5.09 50.43
C MET A 62 38.62 5.66 49.05
N ASN A 63 38.25 6.93 48.98
CA ASN A 63 37.84 7.61 47.74
C ASN A 63 39.04 8.09 46.92
N ALA A 64 40.17 8.36 47.58
CA ALA A 64 41.45 8.65 46.92
C ALA A 64 41.95 7.52 45.97
N LEU A 65 41.38 6.31 46.08
CA LEU A 65 41.65 5.17 45.18
C LEU A 65 40.77 5.15 43.93
N SER A 66 39.72 5.99 43.86
CA SER A 66 38.73 6.07 42.78
C SER A 66 38.35 7.53 42.49
N PRO A 67 39.23 8.32 41.85
CA PRO A 67 38.93 9.73 41.57
C PRO A 67 37.78 9.88 40.57
N ARG A 68 37.11 11.05 40.59
CA ARG A 68 36.08 11.39 39.60
C ARG A 68 36.72 11.91 38.32
N TYR A 69 36.15 11.56 37.18
CA TYR A 69 36.59 12.05 35.87
C TYR A 69 35.56 12.97 35.22
N LEU A 70 36.04 13.91 34.40
CA LEU A 70 35.27 14.60 33.37
C LEU A 70 36.00 14.40 32.05
N ASN A 71 35.44 13.57 31.18
CA ASN A 71 36.00 13.21 29.87
C ASN A 71 35.15 13.79 28.73
N GLY A 72 35.79 14.36 27.71
CA GLY A 72 35.12 14.85 26.49
C GLY A 72 36.09 15.09 25.33
N LYS A 73 35.60 15.70 24.25
CA LYS A 73 36.36 16.04 23.04
C LYS A 73 36.63 17.52 22.94
N ILE A 74 37.86 17.89 22.57
CA ILE A 74 38.22 19.29 22.32
C ILE A 74 37.63 19.73 20.97
N THR A 75 36.57 20.53 20.97
CA THR A 75 35.89 21.00 19.75
C THR A 75 36.33 22.39 19.31
N ARG A 76 36.86 23.18 20.24
CA ARG A 76 37.44 24.50 19.96
C ARG A 76 38.64 24.76 20.86
N ILE A 77 39.63 25.45 20.31
CA ILE A 77 40.83 25.88 21.03
C ILE A 77 41.12 27.34 20.71
N ALA A 78 41.39 28.14 21.75
CA ALA A 78 41.87 29.51 21.62
C ALA A 78 43.11 29.69 22.51
N VAL A 79 44.07 30.49 22.05
CA VAL A 79 45.30 30.75 22.82
C VAL A 79 45.49 32.24 22.98
N ARG A 80 45.77 32.66 24.21
CA ARG A 80 46.13 34.04 24.56
C ARG A 80 47.38 34.06 25.44
N SER A 81 48.07 35.19 25.45
CA SER A 81 49.16 35.43 26.41
C SER A 81 48.59 36.10 27.65
N GLN A 82 48.95 35.63 28.84
CA GLN A 82 48.53 36.23 30.10
C GLN A 82 49.68 36.17 31.11
N GLU A 83 49.89 37.24 31.85
CA GLU A 83 50.82 37.25 32.98
C GLU A 83 50.04 36.87 34.24
N LEU A 84 50.48 35.83 34.94
CA LEU A 84 49.90 35.35 36.20
C LEU A 84 51.03 35.24 37.23
N SER A 85 50.88 35.96 38.33
CA SER A 85 51.82 35.93 39.48
C SER A 85 53.29 36.09 39.06
N GLY A 86 53.56 37.03 38.14
CA GLY A 86 54.90 37.37 37.63
C GLY A 86 55.46 36.42 36.57
N THR A 87 54.71 35.39 36.15
CA THR A 87 55.10 34.47 35.06
C THR A 87 54.19 34.68 33.84
N ARG A 88 54.80 34.81 32.66
CA ARG A 88 54.06 34.89 31.39
C ARG A 88 53.69 33.48 30.91
N TYR A 89 52.39 33.18 30.87
CA TYR A 89 51.85 31.94 30.35
C TYR A 89 51.20 32.13 28.97
N ALA A 90 51.25 31.07 28.17
CA ALA A 90 50.30 30.83 27.09
C ALA A 90 49.08 30.11 27.68
N VAL A 91 47.93 30.78 27.66
CA VAL A 91 46.67 30.24 28.17
C VAL A 91 45.89 29.62 27.02
N TYR A 92 45.68 28.31 27.09
CA TYR A 92 44.91 27.51 26.16
C TYR A 92 43.50 27.35 26.70
N GLN A 93 42.55 28.04 26.08
CA GLN A 93 41.12 27.90 26.38
C GLN A 93 40.54 26.81 25.47
N LEU A 94 40.10 25.71 26.07
CA LEU A 94 39.49 24.57 25.40
C LEU A 94 37.97 24.63 25.59
N THR A 95 37.21 24.43 24.51
CA THR A 95 35.80 24.02 24.60
C THR A 95 35.75 22.51 24.46
N VAL A 96 35.13 21.85 25.45
CA VAL A 96 35.06 20.41 25.59
C VAL A 96 33.60 19.98 25.56
N GLU A 97 33.25 19.12 24.62
CA GLU A 97 31.88 18.64 24.36
C GLU A 97 31.85 17.10 24.30
N PRO A 98 30.68 16.46 24.48
CA PRO A 98 30.55 15.01 24.32
C PRO A 98 30.69 14.59 22.85
N ASP A 99 30.78 13.29 22.62
CA ASP A 99 30.77 12.67 21.28
C ASP A 99 29.47 12.96 20.49
N LEU A 100 28.46 13.60 21.10
CA LEU A 100 27.27 14.13 20.42
C LEU A 100 27.53 15.40 19.58
N TRP A 101 28.67 16.10 19.75
CA TRP A 101 28.91 17.37 19.07
C TRP A 101 28.75 17.34 17.53
N PRO A 102 29.11 16.26 16.78
CA PRO A 102 28.87 16.23 15.34
C PRO A 102 27.39 16.19 15.00
N MET A 103 26.57 15.55 15.83
CA MET A 103 25.11 15.44 15.68
C MET A 103 24.40 16.77 15.91
N GLN A 104 25.05 17.75 16.54
CA GLN A 104 24.56 19.13 16.66
C GLN A 104 24.82 19.95 15.38
N ARG A 105 25.74 19.48 14.52
CA ARG A 105 26.24 20.23 13.37
C ARG A 105 25.79 19.63 12.04
N ASP A 106 25.28 18.40 12.04
CA ASP A 106 24.72 17.78 10.86
C ASP A 106 23.29 18.25 10.58
N ARG A 107 22.80 17.89 9.41
CA ARG A 107 21.42 18.12 9.00
C ARG A 107 21.03 17.08 7.97
N ASN A 108 19.94 16.35 8.19
CA ASN A 108 19.61 15.21 7.34
C ASN A 108 18.12 15.07 7.04
N LEU A 109 17.84 14.18 6.09
CA LEU A 109 16.52 13.81 5.58
C LEU A 109 16.50 12.29 5.46
N ARG A 110 15.82 11.61 6.39
CA ARG A 110 15.84 10.14 6.51
C ARG A 110 14.49 9.61 6.94
N ILE A 111 14.15 8.43 6.45
CA ILE A 111 12.95 7.70 6.82
C ILE A 111 13.34 6.47 7.64
N PHE A 112 12.73 6.32 8.81
CA PHE A 112 12.81 5.15 9.67
C PHE A 112 11.45 4.45 9.67
N GLN A 113 11.45 3.14 9.47
CA GLN A 113 10.22 2.34 9.40
C GLN A 113 10.33 1.12 10.28
N SER A 114 9.20 0.74 10.87
CA SER A 114 9.02 -0.47 11.69
C SER A 114 10.07 -0.60 12.80
N GLN A 115 10.38 0.51 13.47
CA GLN A 115 11.37 0.58 14.55
C GLN A 115 10.80 1.29 15.77
N THR A 116 11.30 0.96 16.96
CA THR A 116 11.01 1.72 18.18
C THR A 116 11.93 2.93 18.28
N VAL A 117 11.55 3.95 19.06
CA VAL A 117 12.42 5.12 19.29
C VAL A 117 13.79 4.71 19.86
N PRO A 118 13.92 3.83 20.87
CA PRO A 118 15.23 3.35 21.31
C PRO A 118 16.08 2.74 20.19
N GLN A 119 15.49 1.99 19.25
CA GLN A 119 16.22 1.44 18.10
C GLN A 119 16.74 2.54 17.16
N ILE A 120 15.91 3.56 16.89
CA ILE A 120 16.28 4.71 16.06
C ILE A 120 17.42 5.50 16.73
N VAL A 121 17.27 5.81 18.03
CA VAL A 121 18.28 6.53 18.82
C VAL A 121 19.60 5.76 18.83
N GLN A 122 19.59 4.47 19.15
CA GLN A 122 20.80 3.64 19.16
C GLN A 122 21.45 3.54 17.78
N THR A 123 20.66 3.47 16.70
CA THR A 123 21.19 3.45 15.33
C THR A 123 21.99 4.71 15.05
N LEU A 124 21.43 5.88 15.36
CA LEU A 124 22.11 7.15 15.13
C LEU A 124 23.32 7.34 16.04
N LEU A 125 23.20 7.07 17.34
CA LEU A 125 24.33 7.13 18.27
C LEU A 125 25.50 6.24 17.82
N LYS A 126 25.20 5.04 17.32
CA LYS A 126 26.21 4.12 16.77
C LYS A 126 26.90 4.65 15.51
N GLU A 127 26.15 5.26 14.60
CA GLU A 127 26.71 5.88 13.37
C GLU A 127 27.73 6.98 13.70
N TYR A 128 27.52 7.69 14.81
CA TYR A 128 28.42 8.73 15.32
C TYR A 128 29.46 8.21 16.34
N ALA A 129 29.57 6.90 16.54
CA ALA A 129 30.49 6.25 17.47
C ALA A 129 30.37 6.73 18.93
N VAL A 130 29.16 7.09 19.35
CA VAL A 130 28.86 7.47 20.74
C VAL A 130 28.77 6.19 21.59
N ASN A 131 29.50 6.15 22.71
CA ASN A 131 29.34 5.08 23.69
C ASN A 131 27.99 5.21 24.36
N VAL A 132 27.16 4.16 24.31
CA VAL A 132 25.81 4.17 24.87
C VAL A 132 25.58 3.00 25.80
N GLU A 133 24.96 3.29 26.95
CA GLU A 133 24.36 2.32 27.86
C GLU A 133 22.85 2.55 27.88
N THR A 134 22.07 1.48 27.89
CA THR A 134 20.60 1.59 27.92
C THR A 134 20.07 0.97 29.20
N ARG A 135 19.46 1.80 30.05
CA ARG A 135 18.75 1.41 31.27
C ARG A 135 17.30 1.84 31.13
N LEU A 136 16.54 1.20 30.25
CA LEU A 136 15.14 1.54 30.02
C LEU A 136 14.24 0.43 30.60
N ALA A 137 13.23 0.81 31.38
CA ALA A 137 12.26 -0.10 32.00
C ALA A 137 10.93 -0.13 31.22
N GLY A 138 10.66 0.89 30.41
CA GLY A 138 9.43 1.03 29.64
C GLY A 138 9.34 0.13 28.41
N ASN A 139 8.10 -0.08 27.94
CA ASN A 139 7.82 -0.65 26.63
C ASN A 139 7.54 0.46 25.62
N TYR A 140 8.16 0.38 24.45
CA TYR A 140 8.09 1.40 23.41
C TYR A 140 7.33 0.90 22.18
N ARG A 141 6.51 1.77 21.59
CA ARG A 141 5.77 1.43 20.40
C ARG A 141 6.68 1.26 19.19
N VAL A 142 6.25 0.43 18.25
CA VAL A 142 6.86 0.36 16.92
C VAL A 142 6.25 1.45 16.05
N TRP A 143 7.08 2.37 15.58
CA TRP A 143 6.68 3.40 14.63
C TRP A 143 6.64 2.79 13.22
N GLU A 144 5.46 2.81 12.58
CA GLU A 144 5.32 2.36 11.18
C GLU A 144 6.15 3.24 10.25
N TYR A 145 6.18 4.55 10.54
CA TYR A 145 6.83 5.57 9.74
C TYR A 145 7.25 6.75 10.63
N CYS A 146 8.52 7.13 10.58
CA CYS A 146 9.08 8.27 11.31
C CYS A 146 10.19 8.91 10.48
N VAL A 147 10.14 10.23 10.31
CA VAL A 147 10.96 10.98 9.37
C VAL A 147 11.82 11.98 10.13
N GLN A 148 13.13 11.91 9.94
CA GLN A 148 14.04 13.01 10.23
C GLN A 148 13.94 14.00 9.07
N TYR A 149 13.44 15.22 9.32
CA TYR A 149 13.12 16.16 8.24
C TYR A 149 13.80 17.53 8.41
N GLN A 150 14.89 17.73 7.67
CA GLN A 150 15.66 18.99 7.65
C GLN A 150 16.09 19.49 9.04
N GLU A 151 16.36 18.56 9.95
CA GLU A 151 16.79 18.82 11.32
C GLU A 151 18.14 18.12 11.58
N SER A 152 18.84 18.52 12.64
CA SER A 152 20.06 17.85 13.06
C SER A 152 19.74 16.45 13.61
N SER A 153 20.72 15.55 13.63
CA SER A 153 20.53 14.23 14.22
C SER A 153 20.31 14.31 15.72
N LEU A 154 20.87 15.31 16.42
CA LEU A 154 20.59 15.54 17.83
C LEU A 154 19.14 16.01 18.05
N ASP A 155 18.65 16.98 17.28
CA ASP A 155 17.26 17.47 17.41
C ASP A 155 16.27 16.33 17.16
N PHE A 156 16.53 15.51 16.13
CA PHE A 156 15.70 14.37 15.80
C PHE A 156 15.58 13.37 16.95
N ILE A 157 16.70 12.93 17.54
CA ILE A 157 16.63 12.00 18.68
C ILE A 157 16.06 12.67 19.92
N SER A 158 16.33 13.97 20.13
CA SER A 158 15.86 14.70 21.31
C SER A 158 14.34 14.82 21.33
N ARG A 159 13.70 15.25 20.24
CA ARG A 159 12.23 15.34 20.18
C ARG A 159 11.53 13.98 20.33
N LEU A 160 12.17 12.90 19.86
CA LEU A 160 11.64 11.55 20.00
C LEU A 160 11.76 11.05 21.44
N MET A 161 12.90 11.29 22.09
CA MET A 161 13.11 10.99 23.50
C MET A 161 12.16 11.82 24.40
N GLU A 162 11.99 13.11 24.12
CA GLU A 162 11.04 14.00 24.81
C GLU A 162 9.57 13.59 24.67
N LEU A 163 9.21 12.91 23.57
CA LEU A 163 7.87 12.35 23.36
C LEU A 163 7.68 11.03 24.11
N GLU A 164 8.66 10.13 24.03
CA GLU A 164 8.61 8.79 24.65
C GLU A 164 9.05 8.79 26.12
N GLY A 165 9.42 9.95 26.67
CA GLY A 165 9.82 10.13 28.07
C GLY A 165 11.24 9.65 28.38
N ILE A 166 12.05 9.39 27.37
CA ILE A 166 13.47 9.03 27.54
C ILE A 166 14.28 10.29 27.86
N TYR A 167 15.25 10.13 28.73
CA TYR A 167 16.26 11.14 29.03
C TYR A 167 17.63 10.48 29.11
N TYR A 168 18.69 11.28 29.19
CA TYR A 168 20.04 10.76 29.29
C TYR A 168 20.95 11.58 30.19
N PHE A 169 22.04 10.99 30.63
CA PHE A 169 23.17 11.66 31.26
C PHE A 169 24.49 11.05 30.78
N PHE A 170 25.61 11.63 31.20
CA PHE A 170 26.94 11.10 30.89
C PHE A 170 27.60 10.50 32.11
N SER A 171 28.05 9.26 31.98
CA SER A 171 28.97 8.64 32.92
C SER A 171 30.39 8.80 32.41
N HIS A 172 31.28 9.37 33.22
CA HIS A 172 32.65 9.66 32.85
C HIS A 172 33.62 8.67 33.48
N GLU A 173 34.48 8.11 32.63
CA GLU A 173 35.58 7.23 33.00
C GLU A 173 36.92 7.87 32.56
N ALA A 174 38.04 7.25 32.93
CA ALA A 174 39.37 7.84 32.71
C ALA A 174 39.69 8.09 31.21
N ASP A 175 39.18 7.23 30.33
CA ASP A 175 39.51 7.21 28.90
C ASP A 175 38.30 7.47 27.97
N LYS A 176 37.08 7.51 28.51
CA LYS A 176 35.84 7.69 27.74
C LYS A 176 34.73 8.33 28.58
N HIS A 177 33.66 8.71 27.90
CA HIS A 177 32.38 9.01 28.51
C HIS A 177 31.29 8.19 27.81
N THR A 178 30.28 7.78 28.56
CA THR A 178 29.17 6.93 28.10
C THR A 178 27.85 7.67 28.30
N LEU A 179 27.06 7.79 27.24
CA LEU A 179 25.69 8.28 27.32
C LEU A 179 24.79 7.18 27.88
N VAL A 180 24.14 7.44 29.01
CA VAL A 180 23.25 6.48 29.67
C VAL A 180 21.80 6.90 29.43
N LEU A 181 21.03 6.08 28.73
CA LEU A 181 19.60 6.29 28.49
C LEU A 181 18.77 5.76 29.66
N CYS A 182 17.87 6.58 30.19
CA CYS A 182 16.97 6.26 31.30
C CYS A 182 15.52 6.71 31.01
N ASP A 183 14.56 6.10 31.71
CA ASP A 183 13.13 6.42 31.68
C ASP A 183 12.41 6.24 33.04
N ALA A 184 13.11 5.87 34.11
CA ALA A 184 12.53 5.63 35.43
C ALA A 184 13.52 5.95 36.59
N PRO A 185 13.02 6.23 37.80
CA PRO A 185 13.88 6.65 38.92
C PRO A 185 14.86 5.56 39.44
N ASP A 186 14.47 4.29 39.37
CA ASP A 186 15.23 3.14 39.88
C ASP A 186 16.46 2.77 39.05
N GLN A 187 16.75 3.54 38.00
CA GLN A 187 17.89 3.36 37.09
C GLN A 187 19.10 4.23 37.47
N HIS A 188 18.93 5.07 38.49
CA HIS A 188 19.96 5.90 39.07
C HIS A 188 20.56 5.23 40.31
N GLN A 189 21.83 5.52 40.55
CA GLN A 189 22.55 5.04 41.72
C GLN A 189 23.37 6.19 42.30
N ALA A 190 23.76 6.05 43.56
CA ALA A 190 24.63 7.02 44.17
C ALA A 190 26.01 7.06 43.50
N PHE A 191 26.64 8.23 43.48
CA PHE A 191 28.04 8.31 43.08
C PHE A 191 28.88 7.59 44.15
N PRO A 192 29.72 6.60 43.79
CA PRO A 192 30.46 5.81 44.77
C PRO A 192 31.28 6.68 45.73
N GLY A 193 31.12 6.49 47.03
CA GLY A 193 31.80 7.28 48.07
C GLY A 193 31.12 8.60 48.43
N TYR A 194 30.00 8.93 47.77
CA TYR A 194 29.15 10.09 48.01
C TYR A 194 27.67 9.71 48.20
N GLU A 195 27.41 8.51 48.73
CA GLU A 195 26.06 8.03 49.04
C GLU A 195 25.34 8.97 50.01
N THR A 196 26.09 9.66 50.87
CA THR A 196 25.59 10.68 51.79
C THR A 196 26.49 11.91 51.74
N ILE A 197 25.90 13.10 51.63
CA ILE A 197 26.61 14.38 51.61
C ILE A 197 26.06 15.26 52.74
N ALA A 198 26.94 15.77 53.58
CA ALA A 198 26.55 16.64 54.68
C ALA A 198 26.31 18.08 54.21
N TYR A 199 25.25 18.70 54.74
CA TYR A 199 25.11 20.14 54.75
C TYR A 199 25.93 20.72 55.90
N HIS A 200 26.90 21.55 55.58
CA HIS A 200 27.78 22.18 56.56
C HIS A 200 27.15 23.46 57.08
N VAL A 201 26.71 23.42 58.33
CA VAL A 201 26.28 24.63 59.06
C VAL A 201 27.53 25.31 59.60
N THR A 202 27.77 26.56 59.21
CA THR A 202 28.78 27.42 59.84
C THR A 202 28.07 28.54 60.64
N PRO A 203 27.70 28.32 61.91
CA PRO A 203 26.91 29.27 62.71
C PRO A 203 27.58 30.64 62.91
N SER A 204 28.89 30.73 62.67
CA SER A 204 29.74 31.90 62.91
C SER A 204 30.57 32.32 61.69
N GLY A 205 30.25 31.83 60.48
CA GLY A 205 30.95 32.23 59.25
C GLY A 205 32.39 31.69 59.11
N GLY A 206 32.69 30.54 59.74
CA GLY A 206 33.99 29.86 59.59
C GLY A 206 34.14 29.11 58.26
N VAL A 207 35.36 28.73 57.91
CA VAL A 207 35.67 27.87 56.75
C VAL A 207 35.71 26.41 57.22
N VAL A 208 34.99 25.52 56.53
CA VAL A 208 35.05 24.07 56.74
C VAL A 208 36.02 23.48 55.73
N THR A 209 36.92 22.61 56.19
CA THR A 209 37.93 21.95 55.33
C THR A 209 37.43 20.67 54.67
N GLU A 210 36.34 20.10 55.17
CA GLU A 210 35.69 18.89 54.64
C GLU A 210 34.77 19.24 53.45
N GLU A 211 34.69 18.35 52.47
CA GLU A 211 33.74 18.46 51.38
C GLU A 211 32.28 18.43 51.87
N GLY A 212 31.38 19.20 51.24
CA GLY A 212 29.95 19.14 51.55
C GLY A 212 29.11 20.20 50.85
N ILE A 213 27.85 20.33 51.24
CA ILE A 213 26.89 21.31 50.73
C ILE A 213 26.89 22.53 51.65
N SER A 214 26.95 23.73 51.09
CA SER A 214 27.00 25.00 51.85
C SER A 214 25.78 25.89 51.61
N GLN A 215 25.03 25.67 50.53
CA GLN A 215 23.77 26.35 50.25
C GLN A 215 22.71 25.35 49.79
N TRP A 216 21.48 25.57 50.22
CA TRP A 216 20.33 24.74 49.88
C TRP A 216 19.08 25.61 49.82
N SER A 217 18.31 25.49 48.74
CA SER A 217 17.14 26.31 48.46
C SER A 217 16.08 25.48 47.75
N LEU A 218 14.92 25.35 48.40
CA LEU A 218 13.71 24.76 47.85
C LEU A 218 12.86 25.84 47.15
N ALA A 219 12.35 25.52 45.97
CA ALA A 219 11.38 26.32 45.24
C ALA A 219 10.19 25.46 44.78
N GLU A 220 8.98 26.01 44.90
CA GLU A 220 7.75 25.40 44.40
C GLU A 220 7.09 26.31 43.35
N SER A 221 6.52 25.72 42.30
CA SER A 221 5.91 26.44 41.19
C SER A 221 4.49 25.95 40.89
N VAL A 222 3.59 26.84 40.49
CA VAL A 222 2.23 26.44 40.06
C VAL A 222 2.30 25.90 38.65
N THR A 223 1.93 24.63 38.46
CA THR A 223 1.85 23.98 37.15
C THR A 223 0.40 23.67 36.75
N PRO A 224 0.11 23.50 35.45
CA PRO A 224 -1.24 23.21 34.97
C PRO A 224 -1.86 21.97 35.63
N GLY A 225 -3.20 21.98 35.74
CA GLY A 225 -3.96 20.97 36.47
C GLY A 225 -4.40 19.76 35.66
N ILE A 226 -4.47 19.88 34.32
CA ILE A 226 -4.77 18.76 33.42
C ILE A 226 -4.03 18.93 32.09
N TYR A 227 -3.48 17.83 31.59
CA TYR A 227 -3.00 17.70 30.22
C TYR A 227 -3.98 16.86 29.44
N SER A 228 -4.32 17.26 28.22
CA SER A 228 -5.13 16.48 27.30
C SER A 228 -4.59 16.53 25.88
N THR A 229 -4.78 15.45 25.13
CA THR A 229 -4.34 15.36 23.74
C THR A 229 -5.26 14.43 22.96
N ASP A 230 -5.40 14.67 21.66
CA ASP A 230 -6.26 13.90 20.77
C ASP A 230 -5.57 13.64 19.42
N ASP A 231 -6.09 12.67 18.67
CA ASP A 231 -5.60 12.34 17.33
C ASP A 231 -6.70 11.70 16.46
N TYR A 232 -6.42 11.47 15.17
CA TYR A 232 -7.34 10.83 14.24
C TYR A 232 -6.70 9.66 13.50
N ASP A 233 -7.30 8.48 13.63
CA ASP A 233 -6.98 7.31 12.81
C ASP A 233 -8.12 7.01 11.83
N PHE A 234 -7.86 7.16 10.53
CA PHE A 234 -8.83 6.87 9.48
C PHE A 234 -9.29 5.40 9.43
N ARG A 235 -8.54 4.48 10.03
CA ARG A 235 -8.91 3.06 10.16
C ARG A 235 -9.99 2.86 11.23
N LYS A 236 -10.11 3.81 12.16
CA LYS A 236 -11.04 3.82 13.29
C LYS A 236 -11.74 5.20 13.36
N PRO A 237 -12.45 5.64 12.30
CA PRO A 237 -12.83 7.05 12.11
C PRO A 237 -13.82 7.61 13.16
N ASN A 238 -14.48 6.73 13.93
CA ASN A 238 -15.42 7.10 14.99
C ASN A 238 -14.86 6.80 16.39
N ALA A 239 -13.60 6.38 16.51
CA ALA A 239 -12.98 6.15 17.81
C ALA A 239 -12.75 7.48 18.52
N TRP A 240 -13.14 7.54 19.79
CA TRP A 240 -12.86 8.68 20.67
C TRP A 240 -11.41 8.61 21.12
N MET A 241 -10.50 9.35 20.49
CA MET A 241 -9.06 9.18 20.74
C MET A 241 -8.52 10.05 21.90
N LEU A 242 -9.30 11.03 22.39
CA LEU A 242 -8.92 11.96 23.45
C LEU A 242 -8.41 11.23 24.70
N GLN A 243 -7.19 11.58 25.11
CA GLN A 243 -6.56 11.17 26.35
C GLN A 243 -6.35 12.37 27.26
N ALA A 244 -6.60 12.21 28.56
CA ALA A 244 -6.43 13.27 29.53
C ALA A 244 -5.84 12.72 30.84
N ARG A 245 -4.96 13.49 31.48
CA ARG A 245 -4.33 13.17 32.76
C ARG A 245 -4.33 14.39 33.67
N GLN A 246 -4.84 14.20 34.89
CA GLN A 246 -4.79 15.21 35.94
C GLN A 246 -3.39 15.27 36.55
N ASN A 247 -2.95 16.48 36.87
CA ASN A 247 -1.72 16.72 37.63
C ASN A 247 -2.07 16.91 39.11
N PRO A 248 -1.77 15.94 39.99
CA PRO A 248 -2.11 16.03 41.41
C PRO A 248 -1.29 17.07 42.17
N ALA A 249 -0.15 17.52 41.61
CA ALA A 249 0.70 18.53 42.23
C ALA A 249 0.16 19.97 42.05
N SER A 250 -0.82 20.18 41.18
CA SER A 250 -1.39 21.52 40.98
C SER A 250 -2.25 21.94 42.18
N PRO A 251 -2.06 23.15 42.75
CA PRO A 251 -2.78 23.59 43.96
C PRO A 251 -4.29 23.81 43.74
N VAL A 252 -4.75 23.99 42.49
CA VAL A 252 -6.17 23.98 42.11
C VAL A 252 -6.34 23.13 40.84
N PRO A 253 -6.45 21.80 40.98
CA PRO A 253 -6.62 20.91 39.83
C PRO A 253 -7.82 21.33 38.96
N GLY A 254 -7.61 21.47 37.65
CA GLY A 254 -8.65 21.85 36.66
C GLY A 254 -8.93 23.35 36.50
N SER A 255 -8.11 24.24 37.08
CA SER A 255 -8.23 25.70 36.85
C SER A 255 -7.44 26.19 35.63
N VAL A 256 -6.40 25.45 35.23
CA VAL A 256 -5.55 25.72 34.08
C VAL A 256 -5.35 24.40 33.33
N ASP A 257 -5.93 24.32 32.14
CA ASP A 257 -5.98 23.11 31.33
C ASP A 257 -5.19 23.31 30.03
N VAL A 258 -4.37 22.32 29.66
CA VAL A 258 -3.64 22.31 28.38
C VAL A 258 -4.22 21.23 27.48
N TYR A 259 -4.44 21.60 26.21
CA TYR A 259 -4.91 20.70 25.16
C TYR A 259 -4.01 20.81 23.93
N ASP A 260 -3.41 19.69 23.53
CA ASP A 260 -2.47 19.60 22.40
C ASP A 260 -3.01 18.72 21.25
N TRP A 261 -2.87 19.22 20.02
CA TRP A 261 -3.22 18.52 18.78
C TRP A 261 -2.20 18.75 17.66
N PRO A 262 -1.83 17.71 16.88
CA PRO A 262 -2.14 16.28 17.10
C PRO A 262 -1.22 15.66 18.16
N GLY A 263 -1.67 14.60 18.82
CA GLY A 263 -0.90 13.91 19.86
C GLY A 263 0.17 12.93 19.35
N HIS A 264 0.27 12.72 18.04
CA HIS A 264 1.18 11.76 17.40
C HIS A 264 0.92 10.30 17.82
N PHE A 265 -0.34 9.86 17.90
CA PHE A 265 -0.69 8.46 18.21
C PHE A 265 -1.89 7.93 17.43
N VAL A 266 -1.99 6.60 17.34
CA VAL A 266 -3.09 5.89 16.65
C VAL A 266 -3.77 4.83 17.53
N ASP A 267 -3.23 4.63 18.74
CA ASP A 267 -3.76 3.71 19.75
C ASP A 267 -3.84 4.42 21.10
N HIS A 268 -4.89 4.09 21.87
CA HIS A 268 -5.17 4.70 23.17
C HIS A 268 -4.02 4.59 24.18
N SER A 269 -3.36 3.42 24.24
CA SER A 269 -2.26 3.17 25.18
C SER A 269 -1.06 4.10 24.97
N HIS A 270 -0.79 4.48 23.71
CA HIS A 270 0.27 5.43 23.39
C HIS A 270 -0.14 6.85 23.83
N GLY A 271 -1.36 7.27 23.52
CA GLY A 271 -1.87 8.57 23.95
C GLY A 271 -1.91 8.72 25.48
N GLU A 272 -2.29 7.66 26.20
CA GLU A 272 -2.27 7.66 27.67
C GLU A 272 -0.84 7.82 28.21
N SER A 273 0.12 7.14 27.58
CA SER A 273 1.54 7.23 27.96
C SER A 273 2.10 8.64 27.72
N TYR A 274 1.79 9.26 26.58
CA TYR A 274 2.23 10.62 26.28
C TYR A 274 1.58 11.66 27.19
N ALA A 275 0.28 11.49 27.51
CA ALA A 275 -0.39 12.35 28.48
C ALA A 275 0.22 12.22 29.89
N ARG A 276 0.60 11.00 30.30
CA ARG A 276 1.32 10.77 31.56
C ARG A 276 2.69 11.43 31.56
N ILE A 277 3.49 11.25 30.51
CA ILE A 277 4.83 11.85 30.39
C ILE A 277 4.75 13.38 30.49
N ARG A 278 3.79 14.02 29.81
CA ARG A 278 3.58 15.47 29.87
C ARG A 278 3.17 15.94 31.26
N GLN A 279 2.35 15.17 31.96
CA GLN A 279 2.00 15.45 33.35
C GLN A 279 3.22 15.28 34.29
N GLU A 280 4.05 14.25 34.08
CA GLU A 280 5.27 14.01 34.87
C GLU A 280 6.30 15.15 34.71
N VAL A 281 6.39 15.78 33.53
CA VAL A 281 7.19 17.01 33.32
C VAL A 281 6.76 18.11 34.31
N TRP A 282 5.44 18.36 34.43
CA TRP A 282 4.92 19.35 35.36
C TRP A 282 5.09 18.96 36.83
N GLN A 283 5.08 17.66 37.12
CA GLN A 283 5.36 17.19 38.48
C GLN A 283 6.81 17.46 38.87
N ALA A 284 7.76 17.28 37.94
CA ALA A 284 9.16 17.63 38.16
C ALA A 284 9.38 19.15 38.23
N GLU A 285 8.63 19.94 37.46
CA GLU A 285 8.69 21.42 37.50
C GLU A 285 8.09 22.01 38.79
N HIS A 286 7.08 21.35 39.36
CA HIS A 286 6.38 21.82 40.57
C HIS A 286 7.32 21.95 41.77
N HIS A 287 8.30 21.05 41.90
CA HIS A 287 9.18 20.97 43.06
C HIS A 287 10.64 20.90 42.60
N SER A 288 11.37 22.01 42.75
CA SER A 288 12.78 22.12 42.35
C SER A 288 13.64 22.53 43.53
N VAL A 289 14.72 21.79 43.77
CA VAL A 289 15.69 22.11 44.81
C VAL A 289 17.02 22.48 44.15
N SER A 290 17.65 23.54 44.64
CA SER A 290 18.97 23.99 44.19
C SER A 290 19.92 24.19 45.35
N GLY A 291 21.22 24.09 45.08
CA GLY A 291 22.24 24.26 46.11
C GLY A 291 23.61 24.55 45.54
N SER A 292 24.56 24.80 46.44
CA SER A 292 25.98 24.88 46.09
C SER A 292 26.83 24.18 47.15
N GLY A 293 27.98 23.65 46.74
CA GLY A 293 28.86 22.88 47.60
C GLY A 293 30.21 22.58 46.98
N THR A 294 31.07 21.91 47.74
CA THR A 294 32.42 21.49 47.35
C THR A 294 32.55 19.99 47.12
N ALA A 295 31.51 19.21 47.46
CA ALA A 295 31.51 17.76 47.29
C ALA A 295 31.61 17.38 45.80
N THR A 296 32.77 16.85 45.39
CA THR A 296 33.06 16.62 43.97
C THR A 296 32.28 15.45 43.38
N GLY A 297 31.63 14.61 44.19
CA GLY A 297 30.71 13.55 43.74
C GLY A 297 29.34 14.04 43.23
N ILE A 298 29.01 15.33 43.35
CA ILE A 298 27.75 15.89 42.82
C ILE A 298 27.79 15.91 41.29
N ALA A 299 27.12 14.94 40.66
CA ALA A 299 27.15 14.68 39.23
C ALA A 299 25.75 14.36 38.67
N PRO A 300 25.32 14.94 37.53
CA PRO A 300 24.01 14.64 36.97
C PRO A 300 23.82 13.16 36.67
N GLY A 301 22.61 12.65 36.94
CA GLY A 301 22.27 11.25 36.78
C GLY A 301 22.66 10.34 37.94
N PHE A 302 23.30 10.87 38.98
CA PHE A 302 23.57 10.16 40.24
C PHE A 302 22.69 10.68 41.37
N THR A 303 22.43 9.81 42.35
CA THR A 303 21.71 10.17 43.57
C THR A 303 22.66 10.46 44.73
N PHE A 304 22.16 11.16 45.76
CA PHE A 304 22.79 11.21 47.07
C PHE A 304 21.75 11.48 48.15
N SER A 305 22.02 11.05 49.38
CA SER A 305 21.23 11.45 50.55
C SER A 305 21.84 12.69 51.23
N ILE A 306 21.06 13.74 51.43
CA ILE A 306 21.50 14.90 52.22
C ILE A 306 21.25 14.66 53.72
N ILE A 307 22.24 14.99 54.54
CA ILE A 307 22.11 15.02 56.00
C ILE A 307 22.38 16.43 56.55
N ASN A 308 21.75 16.75 57.68
CA ASN A 308 21.81 18.06 58.33
C ASN A 308 21.27 19.22 57.46
N ALA A 309 20.34 18.93 56.54
CA ALA A 309 19.73 19.95 55.69
C ALA A 309 19.14 21.12 56.52
N PRO A 310 19.11 22.37 55.99
CA PRO A 310 18.61 23.53 56.74
C PRO A 310 17.20 23.37 57.30
N HIS A 311 16.34 22.67 56.55
CA HIS A 311 15.03 22.25 57.00
C HIS A 311 15.03 20.73 57.18
N PHE A 312 14.58 20.26 58.36
CA PHE A 312 14.63 18.84 58.68
C PHE A 312 13.86 17.96 57.68
N SER A 313 12.75 18.48 57.12
CA SER A 313 11.94 17.83 56.09
C SER A 313 12.69 17.53 54.79
N ASP A 314 13.80 18.23 54.55
CA ASP A 314 14.55 18.13 53.30
C ASP A 314 15.62 17.03 53.36
N ASN A 315 15.85 16.41 54.53
CA ASN A 315 16.72 15.23 54.62
C ASN A 315 16.07 14.07 53.87
N GLY A 316 16.72 13.62 52.81
CA GLY A 316 16.19 12.61 51.90
C GLY A 316 17.16 12.34 50.77
N GLU A 317 16.76 11.44 49.88
CA GLU A 317 17.54 11.10 48.69
C GLU A 317 17.08 11.96 47.50
N TYR A 318 18.06 12.48 46.77
CA TYR A 318 17.85 13.36 45.63
C TYR A 318 18.65 12.90 44.41
N LEU A 319 18.06 13.03 43.23
CA LEU A 319 18.68 12.89 41.93
C LEU A 319 19.25 14.25 41.49
N VAL A 320 20.54 14.30 41.14
CA VAL A 320 21.14 15.48 40.52
C VAL A 320 20.67 15.61 39.08
N THR A 321 19.96 16.70 38.77
CA THR A 321 19.45 16.98 37.42
C THR A 321 20.36 17.93 36.63
N SER A 322 21.10 18.80 37.32
CA SER A 322 22.07 19.72 36.74
C SER A 322 23.23 19.98 37.72
N ALA A 323 24.44 20.14 37.19
CA ALA A 323 25.62 20.57 37.94
C ALA A 323 26.44 21.54 37.09
N THR A 324 26.72 22.71 37.66
CA THR A 324 27.54 23.77 37.08
C THR A 324 28.82 23.88 37.87
N TYR A 325 29.95 23.67 37.19
CA TYR A 325 31.28 23.66 37.77
C TYR A 325 31.90 25.06 37.73
N ASP A 326 32.52 25.44 38.83
CA ASP A 326 33.39 26.60 38.94
C ASP A 326 34.68 26.19 39.65
N PHE A 327 35.60 25.64 38.86
CA PHE A 327 36.85 25.07 39.33
C PHE A 327 38.03 25.98 38.99
N ALA A 328 38.89 26.22 39.96
CA ALA A 328 40.14 26.95 39.80
C ALA A 328 41.23 26.35 40.70
N GLU A 329 42.44 26.25 40.18
CA GLU A 329 43.62 25.88 40.96
C GLU A 329 44.55 27.08 41.17
N ASN A 330 45.21 27.11 42.33
CA ASN A 330 46.20 28.13 42.66
C ASN A 330 47.37 28.17 41.65
N SER A 331 48.06 29.32 41.57
CA SER A 331 49.13 29.46 40.59
C SER A 331 50.30 28.52 40.88
N TYR A 332 51.02 28.13 39.82
CA TYR A 332 52.21 27.28 39.92
C TYR A 332 53.47 28.05 40.35
N ALA A 333 53.33 29.31 40.81
CA ALA A 333 54.42 30.17 41.25
C ALA A 333 54.60 30.11 42.77
N SER A 334 55.85 30.01 43.24
CA SER A 334 56.17 30.02 44.67
C SER A 334 55.91 31.40 45.30
N GLY A 335 55.04 31.47 46.30
CA GLY A 335 54.74 32.69 47.08
C GLY A 335 53.37 33.32 46.81
N ASP A 336 52.55 32.72 45.96
CA ASP A 336 51.17 33.13 45.71
C ASP A 336 50.21 32.51 46.74
N THR A 337 49.26 33.30 47.24
CA THR A 337 48.25 32.89 48.22
C THR A 337 46.86 32.74 47.60
N GLY A 338 46.76 32.55 46.28
CA GLY A 338 45.48 32.31 45.61
C GLY A 338 44.80 31.03 46.14
N ASP A 339 43.50 31.13 46.43
CA ASP A 339 42.69 29.99 46.88
C ASP A 339 42.34 29.06 45.71
N SER A 340 42.51 27.75 45.89
CA SER A 340 41.86 26.76 45.02
C SER A 340 40.36 26.75 45.29
N ARG A 341 39.56 26.64 44.24
CA ARG A 341 38.10 26.70 44.29
C ARG A 341 37.52 25.48 43.59
N HIS A 342 36.75 24.66 44.30
CA HIS A 342 36.05 23.49 43.75
C HIS A 342 34.54 23.62 43.95
N ASN A 343 33.95 24.71 43.48
CA ASN A 343 32.53 24.98 43.72
C ASN A 343 31.64 24.32 42.65
N ILE A 344 30.57 23.68 43.10
CA ILE A 344 29.53 23.10 42.25
C ILE A 344 28.20 23.73 42.64
N HIS A 345 27.53 24.37 41.68
CA HIS A 345 26.13 24.78 41.80
C HIS A 345 25.28 23.70 41.17
N PHE A 346 24.22 23.23 41.83
CA PHE A 346 23.46 22.09 41.34
C PHE A 346 21.96 22.29 41.51
N THR A 347 21.21 21.55 40.70
CA THR A 347 19.76 21.37 40.85
C THR A 347 19.49 19.89 41.03
N VAL A 348 18.58 19.58 41.92
CA VAL A 348 18.19 18.23 42.26
C VAL A 348 16.67 18.08 42.34
N LEU A 349 16.23 16.84 42.18
CA LEU A 349 14.84 16.42 42.30
C LEU A 349 14.79 15.29 43.34
N PRO A 350 13.77 15.19 44.22
CA PRO A 350 13.62 14.04 45.10
C PRO A 350 13.66 12.74 44.29
N SER A 351 14.42 11.73 44.72
CA SER A 351 14.67 10.51 43.93
C SER A 351 13.38 9.73 43.63
N SER A 352 12.31 9.93 44.39
CA SER A 352 11.00 9.33 44.15
C SER A 352 10.20 9.96 43.01
N VAL A 353 10.57 11.17 42.55
CA VAL A 353 9.88 11.86 41.46
C VAL A 353 10.53 11.48 40.13
N THR A 354 9.70 11.05 39.18
CA THR A 354 10.18 10.69 37.84
C THR A 354 10.56 11.94 37.06
N TYR A 355 11.84 12.06 36.72
CA TYR A 355 12.30 13.09 35.80
C TYR A 355 11.81 12.79 34.38
N ARG A 356 11.33 13.84 33.69
CA ARG A 356 11.03 13.83 32.26
C ARG A 356 11.58 15.10 31.63
N THR A 357 12.16 14.97 30.44
CA THR A 357 12.63 16.12 29.67
C THR A 357 11.44 16.94 29.19
N PRO A 358 11.42 18.27 29.40
CA PRO A 358 10.42 19.14 28.79
C PRO A 358 10.48 19.10 27.25
N PRO A 359 9.34 19.25 26.54
CA PRO A 359 9.30 19.22 25.07
C PRO A 359 9.80 20.52 24.43
N GLU A 360 11.09 20.78 24.55
CA GLU A 360 11.72 21.98 24.00
C GLU A 360 12.09 21.81 22.52
N THR A 361 12.38 20.59 22.09
CA THR A 361 12.80 20.32 20.72
C THR A 361 11.58 20.31 19.79
N ARG A 362 11.52 21.29 18.89
CA ARG A 362 10.36 21.46 18.00
C ARG A 362 10.22 20.28 17.05
N TRP A 363 8.99 19.79 16.89
CA TRP A 363 8.67 18.86 15.81
C TRP A 363 8.89 19.54 14.44
N PRO A 364 9.59 18.91 13.48
CA PRO A 364 9.82 19.50 12.17
C PRO A 364 8.51 19.68 11.43
N LYS A 365 8.45 20.71 10.58
CA LYS A 365 7.31 20.96 9.70
C LYS A 365 7.76 21.10 8.26
N THR A 366 6.97 20.57 7.36
CA THR A 366 7.00 20.91 5.94
C THR A 366 6.29 22.26 5.74
N HIS A 367 6.66 22.98 4.67
CA HIS A 367 6.11 24.32 4.37
C HIS A 367 5.26 24.34 3.09
N GLY A 368 4.92 23.17 2.55
CA GLY A 368 4.13 23.04 1.34
C GLY A 368 4.24 21.63 0.73
N PRO A 369 3.42 21.35 -0.29
CA PRO A 369 3.41 20.06 -0.95
C PRO A 369 4.73 19.82 -1.71
N GLN A 370 5.06 18.55 -1.86
CA GLN A 370 6.22 18.06 -2.59
C GLN A 370 5.75 17.11 -3.69
N THR A 371 6.59 16.83 -4.68
CA THR A 371 6.32 15.70 -5.58
C THR A 371 7.09 14.47 -5.15
N ALA A 372 6.53 13.30 -5.45
CA ALA A 372 7.16 12.01 -5.21
C ALA A 372 6.80 11.05 -6.34
N LYS A 373 7.64 10.03 -6.54
CA LYS A 373 7.38 8.98 -7.51
C LYS A 373 6.67 7.81 -6.84
N VAL A 374 5.59 7.30 -7.44
CA VAL A 374 4.92 6.09 -6.96
C VAL A 374 5.80 4.87 -7.21
N VAL A 375 5.91 3.99 -6.21
CA VAL A 375 6.76 2.79 -6.24
C VAL A 375 5.98 1.54 -5.80
N GLY A 376 6.46 0.39 -6.23
CA GLY A 376 5.90 -0.91 -5.89
C GLY A 376 6.92 -2.04 -6.13
N PRO A 377 6.53 -3.29 -5.88
CA PRO A 377 7.39 -4.45 -6.13
C PRO A 377 7.81 -4.52 -7.60
N LYS A 378 8.97 -5.14 -7.85
CA LYS A 378 9.48 -5.30 -9.21
C LYS A 378 8.47 -6.05 -10.10
N GLY A 379 8.11 -5.44 -11.22
CA GLY A 379 7.20 -6.02 -12.21
C GLY A 379 5.72 -5.68 -12.00
N GLU A 380 5.35 -5.01 -10.90
CA GLU A 380 3.97 -4.57 -10.69
C GLU A 380 3.77 -3.13 -11.19
N SER A 381 2.80 -2.95 -12.09
CA SER A 381 2.42 -1.63 -12.59
C SER A 381 1.48 -0.88 -11.63
N ILE A 382 0.82 -1.59 -10.71
CA ILE A 382 -0.15 -1.06 -9.74
C ILE A 382 0.11 -1.74 -8.40
N TRP A 383 0.40 -0.95 -7.37
CA TRP A 383 0.61 -1.45 -6.01
C TRP A 383 -0.24 -0.65 -5.02
N THR A 384 -1.33 -1.26 -4.56
CA THR A 384 -2.31 -0.63 -3.69
C THR A 384 -2.85 -1.59 -2.64
N ASP A 385 -3.36 -1.05 -1.54
CA ASP A 385 -4.03 -1.82 -0.49
C ASP A 385 -5.57 -1.63 -0.50
N ARG A 386 -6.25 -2.23 0.49
CA ARG A 386 -7.72 -2.17 0.66
C ARG A 386 -8.30 -0.76 0.79
N TYR A 387 -7.48 0.25 1.04
CA TYR A 387 -7.90 1.65 1.21
C TYR A 387 -7.56 2.51 -0.01
N GLY A 388 -7.02 1.91 -1.09
CA GLY A 388 -6.58 2.67 -2.27
C GLY A 388 -5.29 3.46 -2.03
N ARG A 389 -4.50 3.10 -1.00
CA ARG A 389 -3.22 3.76 -0.69
C ARG A 389 -2.13 3.24 -1.61
N VAL A 390 -1.11 4.07 -1.88
CA VAL A 390 0.07 3.68 -2.63
C VAL A 390 1.34 3.95 -1.82
N LYS A 391 2.49 3.44 -2.27
CA LYS A 391 3.79 3.78 -1.71
C LYS A 391 4.54 4.72 -2.65
N VAL A 392 5.39 5.58 -2.09
CA VAL A 392 6.12 6.60 -2.83
C VAL A 392 7.59 6.60 -2.47
N LYS A 393 8.41 7.13 -3.36
CA LYS A 393 9.79 7.51 -3.11
C LYS A 393 9.89 9.02 -3.24
N PHE A 394 10.23 9.70 -2.15
CA PHE A 394 10.52 11.13 -2.16
C PHE A 394 11.86 11.41 -2.85
N HIS A 395 11.97 12.57 -3.50
CA HIS A 395 13.19 12.94 -4.25
C HIS A 395 14.42 13.15 -3.35
N TRP A 396 14.19 13.59 -2.12
CA TRP A 396 15.25 13.80 -1.12
C TRP A 396 15.67 12.51 -0.41
N ASP A 397 14.93 11.41 -0.56
CA ASP A 397 15.29 10.14 0.07
C ASP A 397 16.41 9.44 -0.71
N ARG A 398 17.61 9.59 -0.17
CA ARG A 398 18.86 9.02 -0.70
C ARG A 398 19.07 7.56 -0.33
N LEU A 399 18.37 7.06 0.70
CA LEU A 399 18.56 5.71 1.25
C LEU A 399 17.52 4.72 0.73
N ALA A 400 16.38 5.21 0.21
CA ALA A 400 15.37 4.37 -0.42
C ALA A 400 15.90 3.66 -1.68
N LYS A 401 15.56 2.37 -1.78
CA LYS A 401 15.84 1.51 -2.93
C LYS A 401 14.96 1.84 -4.15
N GLY A 402 13.86 2.56 -3.95
CA GLY A 402 12.87 2.84 -5.00
C GLY A 402 11.92 1.68 -5.29
N ASP A 403 11.72 0.80 -4.31
CA ASP A 403 10.76 -0.31 -4.31
C ASP A 403 9.66 -0.09 -3.26
N ASP A 404 8.86 -1.12 -2.98
CA ASP A 404 7.77 -1.12 -2.00
C ASP A 404 8.24 -0.98 -0.53
N THR A 405 9.53 -0.84 -0.27
CA THR A 405 10.07 -0.52 1.06
C THR A 405 10.40 0.97 1.24
N SER A 406 10.21 1.80 0.21
CA SER A 406 10.62 3.22 0.23
C SER A 406 9.79 4.11 1.16
N SER A 407 8.54 3.77 1.42
CA SER A 407 7.67 4.53 2.33
C SER A 407 6.60 3.68 3.00
N CYS A 408 5.87 4.30 3.92
CA CYS A 408 4.59 3.81 4.40
C CYS A 408 3.51 3.86 3.32
N TRP A 409 2.33 3.33 3.63
CA TRP A 409 1.15 3.47 2.78
C TRP A 409 0.57 4.88 2.87
N VAL A 410 0.60 5.60 1.74
CA VAL A 410 0.14 6.98 1.62
C VAL A 410 -1.27 7.00 1.02
N ARG A 411 -2.21 7.67 1.70
CA ARG A 411 -3.57 7.86 1.20
C ARG A 411 -3.58 8.75 -0.04
N VAL A 412 -4.51 8.46 -0.95
CA VAL A 412 -4.69 9.19 -2.21
C VAL A 412 -6.02 9.93 -2.15
N SER A 413 -5.98 11.24 -2.37
CA SER A 413 -7.18 12.06 -2.57
C SER A 413 -7.91 11.62 -3.84
N SER A 414 -9.23 11.54 -3.75
CA SER A 414 -10.13 11.28 -4.87
C SER A 414 -10.94 12.53 -5.18
N ALA A 415 -11.26 12.74 -6.46
CA ALA A 415 -12.16 13.82 -6.89
C ALA A 415 -13.55 13.73 -6.23
N TRP A 416 -13.98 12.51 -5.86
CA TRP A 416 -15.22 12.27 -5.12
C TRP A 416 -15.10 10.96 -4.31
N ALA A 417 -15.31 11.03 -2.98
CA ALA A 417 -15.26 9.86 -2.10
C ALA A 417 -16.46 9.85 -1.14
N GLY A 418 -17.32 8.83 -1.25
CA GLY A 418 -18.49 8.60 -0.41
C GLY A 418 -18.50 7.21 0.24
N GLN A 419 -19.55 6.92 1.01
CA GLN A 419 -19.72 5.63 1.71
C GLN A 419 -20.11 4.51 0.73
N GLY A 420 -19.13 3.97 -0.01
CA GLY A 420 -19.33 2.89 -0.99
C GLY A 420 -19.61 3.38 -2.42
N PHE A 421 -19.41 4.66 -2.71
CA PHE A 421 -19.55 5.25 -4.04
C PHE A 421 -18.53 6.38 -4.24
N GLY A 422 -18.26 6.77 -5.48
CA GLY A 422 -17.34 7.87 -5.82
C GLY A 422 -16.41 7.54 -6.99
N GLY A 423 -15.40 8.38 -7.17
CA GLY A 423 -14.35 8.20 -8.17
C GLY A 423 -13.12 7.53 -7.57
N VAL A 424 -12.64 6.46 -8.22
CA VAL A 424 -11.40 5.78 -7.84
C VAL A 424 -10.47 5.72 -9.04
N GLN A 425 -9.35 6.40 -8.93
CA GLN A 425 -8.24 6.32 -9.87
C GLN A 425 -7.03 6.03 -9.02
N ILE A 426 -6.40 4.87 -9.15
CA ILE A 426 -5.20 4.54 -8.35
C ILE A 426 -3.96 5.01 -9.11
N PRO A 427 -3.04 5.78 -8.49
CA PRO A 427 -1.75 6.10 -9.11
C PRO A 427 -0.98 4.82 -9.45
N ARG A 428 -0.38 4.76 -10.63
CA ARG A 428 0.42 3.61 -11.07
C ARG A 428 1.87 3.78 -10.64
N VAL A 429 2.59 2.67 -10.56
CA VAL A 429 4.04 2.70 -10.33
C VAL A 429 4.69 3.52 -11.45
N ASN A 430 5.59 4.42 -11.05
CA ASN A 430 6.23 5.47 -11.86
C ASN A 430 5.41 6.75 -12.12
N ASP A 431 4.14 6.82 -11.72
CA ASP A 431 3.42 8.10 -11.75
C ASP A 431 4.08 9.11 -10.80
N GLU A 432 4.08 10.39 -11.18
CA GLU A 432 4.45 11.48 -10.29
C GLU A 432 3.20 12.03 -9.59
N VAL A 433 3.27 12.05 -8.26
CA VAL A 433 2.19 12.48 -7.38
C VAL A 433 2.60 13.69 -6.57
N VAL A 434 1.63 14.54 -6.24
CA VAL A 434 1.80 15.66 -5.32
C VAL A 434 1.39 15.20 -3.93
N VAL A 435 2.33 15.26 -2.98
CA VAL A 435 2.19 14.83 -1.59
C VAL A 435 2.18 16.06 -0.70
N ASP A 436 1.10 16.25 0.05
CA ASP A 436 1.02 17.19 1.17
C ASP A 436 1.16 16.43 2.49
N PHE A 437 1.33 17.15 3.58
CA PHE A 437 1.59 16.60 4.90
C PHE A 437 0.58 17.16 5.90
N ILE A 438 -0.21 16.30 6.55
CA ILE A 438 -1.28 16.73 7.46
C ILE A 438 -0.66 17.55 8.61
N ASN A 439 -1.14 18.78 8.81
CA ASN A 439 -0.58 19.76 9.77
C ASN A 439 0.91 20.12 9.52
N GLY A 440 1.40 19.87 8.30
CA GLY A 440 2.80 19.98 7.94
C GLY A 440 3.70 18.89 8.53
N ASP A 441 3.15 17.86 9.20
CA ASP A 441 3.91 16.79 9.85
C ASP A 441 4.53 15.83 8.82
N PRO A 442 5.87 15.76 8.70
CA PRO A 442 6.55 14.87 7.76
C PRO A 442 6.19 13.39 7.88
N ASP A 443 5.70 12.97 9.06
CA ASP A 443 5.27 11.59 9.33
C ASP A 443 3.88 11.26 8.77
N ARG A 444 3.15 12.27 8.27
CA ARG A 444 1.74 12.13 7.83
C ARG A 444 1.53 12.55 6.37
N PRO A 445 2.15 11.86 5.41
CA PRO A 445 1.97 12.15 3.99
C PRO A 445 0.53 11.82 3.51
N LEU A 446 0.03 12.65 2.60
CA LEU A 446 -1.23 12.48 1.88
C LEU A 446 -1.06 12.93 0.43
N ILE A 447 -1.34 12.06 -0.54
CA ILE A 447 -1.33 12.43 -1.95
C ILE A 447 -2.57 13.27 -2.24
N ILE A 448 -2.39 14.50 -2.71
CA ILE A 448 -3.46 15.45 -3.02
C ILE A 448 -3.64 15.72 -4.51
N GLY A 449 -2.71 15.26 -5.35
CA GLY A 449 -2.74 15.53 -6.78
C GLY A 449 -1.77 14.69 -7.59
N ARG A 450 -1.75 14.93 -8.90
CA ARG A 450 -0.88 14.28 -9.88
C ARG A 450 -0.42 15.31 -10.89
N VAL A 451 0.76 15.09 -11.43
CA VAL A 451 1.33 15.94 -12.47
C VAL A 451 1.94 15.07 -13.57
N TYR A 452 1.85 15.55 -14.80
CA TYR A 452 2.59 15.00 -15.93
C TYR A 452 4.02 15.53 -15.94
N ASN A 453 4.93 14.78 -16.56
CA ASN A 453 6.34 15.16 -16.75
C ASN A 453 6.87 14.57 -18.07
N GLU A 454 8.15 14.78 -18.39
CA GLU A 454 8.75 14.30 -19.65
C GLU A 454 8.72 12.76 -19.82
N ALA A 455 8.73 12.00 -18.72
CA ALA A 455 8.60 10.54 -18.78
C ALA A 455 7.14 10.07 -18.89
N SER A 456 6.20 10.90 -18.43
CA SER A 456 4.77 10.64 -18.37
C SER A 456 4.03 11.85 -18.94
N MET A 457 4.00 11.97 -20.27
CA MET A 457 3.34 13.08 -20.96
C MET A 457 1.81 12.96 -20.93
N PRO A 458 1.08 14.07 -21.04
CA PRO A 458 -0.38 14.05 -21.22
C PRO A 458 -0.79 13.16 -22.41
N PRO A 459 -1.97 12.53 -22.35
CA PRO A 459 -2.38 11.58 -23.39
C PRO A 459 -2.59 12.24 -24.75
N TRP A 460 -2.93 13.54 -24.79
CA TRP A 460 -3.19 14.32 -26.00
C TRP A 460 -1.98 15.19 -26.36
N ALA A 461 -1.73 15.35 -27.66
CA ALA A 461 -0.58 16.11 -28.17
C ALA A 461 -0.76 17.62 -27.93
N LEU A 462 -0.31 18.12 -26.79
CA LEU A 462 -0.34 19.54 -26.44
C LEU A 462 0.87 20.28 -27.04
N PRO A 463 0.70 21.56 -27.44
CA PRO A 463 -0.50 22.40 -27.31
C PRO A 463 -1.52 22.22 -28.46
N ALA A 464 -1.26 21.39 -29.47
CA ALA A 464 -2.13 21.25 -30.64
C ALA A 464 -3.55 20.77 -30.29
N ALA A 465 -3.69 19.92 -29.28
CA ALA A 465 -4.96 19.40 -28.77
C ALA A 465 -5.52 20.18 -27.57
N ALA A 466 -5.28 21.48 -27.48
CA ALA A 466 -5.68 22.30 -26.31
C ALA A 466 -7.21 22.35 -26.05
N THR A 467 -8.04 22.06 -27.05
CA THR A 467 -9.51 22.00 -26.94
C THR A 467 -10.03 20.62 -26.54
N GLN A 468 -9.16 19.63 -26.35
CA GLN A 468 -9.54 18.27 -25.96
C GLN A 468 -9.46 18.07 -24.45
N MET A 469 -10.49 17.44 -23.89
CA MET A 469 -10.53 17.05 -22.48
C MET A 469 -11.16 15.66 -22.29
N GLY A 470 -10.91 15.03 -21.16
CA GLY A 470 -11.58 13.79 -20.78
C GLY A 470 -10.69 12.79 -20.06
N PHE A 471 -11.09 11.52 -20.12
CA PHE A 471 -10.44 10.41 -19.43
C PHE A 471 -9.93 9.39 -20.45
N LEU A 472 -8.63 9.09 -20.38
CA LEU A 472 -8.02 7.97 -21.07
C LEU A 472 -7.47 6.99 -20.03
N SER A 473 -8.01 5.77 -20.04
CA SER A 473 -7.46 4.68 -19.24
C SER A 473 -6.43 3.89 -20.05
N ARG A 474 -5.82 2.90 -19.41
CA ARG A 474 -4.92 1.96 -20.05
C ARG A 474 -5.19 0.59 -19.47
N SER A 475 -5.23 -0.46 -20.29
CA SER A 475 -5.22 -1.84 -19.76
C SER A 475 -4.03 -2.03 -18.82
N LYS A 476 -4.16 -2.88 -17.79
CA LYS A 476 -3.00 -3.24 -16.95
C LYS A 476 -1.94 -3.83 -17.89
N ASP A 477 -0.71 -3.30 -17.82
CA ASP A 477 0.42 -3.71 -18.66
C ASP A 477 0.22 -3.54 -20.19
N GLY A 478 -0.76 -2.74 -20.60
CA GLY A 478 -1.12 -2.51 -22.00
C GLY A 478 -0.33 -1.40 -22.72
N THR A 479 -0.44 -1.36 -24.05
CA THR A 479 0.13 -0.34 -24.93
C THR A 479 -0.84 0.82 -25.20
N ALA A 480 -0.39 1.85 -25.93
CA ALA A 480 -1.20 3.01 -26.32
C ALA A 480 -2.55 2.66 -26.96
N GLU A 481 -2.61 1.52 -27.64
CA GLU A 481 -3.77 1.03 -28.37
C GLU A 481 -4.81 0.35 -27.46
N THR A 482 -4.45 0.03 -26.21
CA THR A 482 -5.28 -0.76 -25.29
C THR A 482 -5.90 0.12 -24.21
N ALA A 483 -6.98 0.82 -24.54
CA ALA A 483 -7.56 1.86 -23.70
C ALA A 483 -9.08 1.97 -23.79
N ASN A 484 -9.71 2.32 -22.67
CA ASN A 484 -11.04 2.93 -22.68
C ASN A 484 -10.90 4.44 -22.63
N ALA A 485 -11.77 5.15 -23.37
CA ALA A 485 -11.74 6.60 -23.49
C ALA A 485 -13.13 7.22 -23.37
N LEU A 486 -13.18 8.38 -22.71
CA LEU A 486 -14.26 9.35 -22.81
C LEU A 486 -13.61 10.70 -23.10
N ARG A 487 -13.74 11.21 -24.33
CA ARG A 487 -13.09 12.45 -24.76
C ARG A 487 -14.12 13.41 -25.36
N PHE A 488 -14.02 14.67 -24.94
CA PHE A 488 -14.74 15.81 -25.49
C PHE A 488 -13.77 16.65 -26.32
N GLU A 489 -14.19 17.02 -27.53
CA GLU A 489 -13.53 17.99 -28.40
C GLU A 489 -14.42 19.22 -28.52
N ASP A 490 -13.90 20.36 -28.11
CA ASP A 490 -14.62 21.64 -28.08
C ASP A 490 -14.17 22.60 -29.19
N LYS A 491 -13.43 22.11 -30.20
CA LYS A 491 -13.10 22.90 -31.38
C LYS A 491 -14.39 23.25 -32.16
N ALA A 492 -14.68 24.55 -32.24
CA ALA A 492 -15.88 25.06 -32.87
C ALA A 492 -16.07 24.57 -34.32
N GLY A 493 -17.24 24.01 -34.63
CA GLY A 493 -17.58 23.44 -35.93
C GLY A 493 -17.01 22.04 -36.19
N GLU A 494 -16.22 21.51 -35.26
CA GLU A 494 -15.65 20.17 -35.28
C GLU A 494 -15.86 19.46 -33.92
N GLU A 495 -16.90 19.85 -33.18
CA GLU A 495 -17.18 19.31 -31.85
C GLU A 495 -17.44 17.81 -31.92
N HIS A 496 -16.85 17.05 -30.98
CA HIS A 496 -16.91 15.60 -31.03
C HIS A 496 -16.85 14.94 -29.65
N LEU A 497 -17.83 14.08 -29.37
CA LEU A 497 -17.81 13.16 -28.24
C LEU A 497 -17.31 11.79 -28.69
N TRP A 498 -16.18 11.37 -28.14
CA TRP A 498 -15.63 10.03 -28.38
C TRP A 498 -15.80 9.15 -27.15
N ILE A 499 -16.50 8.03 -27.32
CA ILE A 499 -16.62 6.97 -26.31
C ILE A 499 -15.99 5.72 -26.92
N GLN A 500 -14.93 5.22 -26.28
CA GLN A 500 -14.27 3.97 -26.66
C GLN A 500 -14.30 3.00 -25.48
N ALA A 501 -14.79 1.79 -25.74
CA ALA A 501 -14.61 0.63 -24.87
C ALA A 501 -13.59 -0.32 -25.52
N GLN A 502 -12.55 -0.70 -24.77
CA GLN A 502 -11.51 -1.60 -25.26
C GLN A 502 -12.03 -3.01 -25.57
N LYS A 503 -13.11 -3.43 -24.91
CA LYS A 503 -13.65 -4.79 -25.02
C LYS A 503 -15.18 -4.79 -25.01
N ASN A 504 -15.80 -4.78 -23.83
CA ASN A 504 -17.26 -4.76 -23.68
C ASN A 504 -17.74 -3.35 -23.33
N MET A 505 -18.89 -2.96 -23.86
CA MET A 505 -19.63 -1.76 -23.45
C MET A 505 -21.04 -2.20 -23.03
N ASP A 506 -21.31 -2.20 -21.73
CA ASP A 506 -22.60 -2.57 -21.18
C ASP A 506 -23.36 -1.29 -20.74
N THR A 507 -24.52 -1.04 -21.33
CA THR A 507 -25.39 0.09 -20.98
C THR A 507 -26.65 -0.42 -20.30
N HIS A 508 -26.90 0.02 -19.07
CA HIS A 508 -28.09 -0.36 -18.30
C HIS A 508 -28.87 0.89 -17.88
N VAL A 509 -30.03 1.10 -18.52
CA VAL A 509 -30.96 2.18 -18.18
C VAL A 509 -32.13 1.58 -17.41
N LYS A 510 -32.36 2.04 -16.18
CA LYS A 510 -33.36 1.45 -15.27
C LYS A 510 -34.80 1.90 -15.55
N ASN A 511 -35.00 2.94 -16.34
CA ASN A 511 -36.32 3.48 -16.67
C ASN A 511 -36.40 3.80 -18.16
N ASP A 512 -36.27 5.07 -18.54
CA ASP A 512 -36.45 5.51 -19.93
C ASP A 512 -35.11 5.86 -20.57
N GLU A 513 -34.88 5.37 -21.80
CA GLU A 513 -33.80 5.82 -22.68
C GLU A 513 -34.39 6.65 -23.82
N SER A 514 -33.78 7.80 -24.13
CA SER A 514 -34.11 8.60 -25.31
C SER A 514 -32.85 8.91 -26.11
N HIS A 515 -32.97 8.89 -27.44
CA HIS A 515 -31.85 9.12 -28.34
C HIS A 515 -32.31 9.92 -29.56
N SER A 516 -31.76 11.12 -29.74
CA SER A 516 -32.10 12.04 -30.82
C SER A 516 -30.85 12.43 -31.60
N VAL A 517 -30.87 12.21 -32.91
CA VAL A 517 -29.78 12.60 -33.83
C VAL A 517 -30.30 13.65 -34.79
N GLY A 518 -29.70 14.84 -34.77
CA GLY A 518 -30.08 15.94 -35.68
C GLY A 518 -29.56 15.77 -37.12
N GLY A 519 -28.47 15.00 -37.27
CA GLY A 519 -27.88 14.64 -38.56
C GLY A 519 -28.10 13.16 -38.91
N GLU A 520 -27.05 12.52 -39.41
CA GLU A 520 -27.09 11.12 -39.84
C GLU A 520 -26.67 10.16 -38.71
N ARG A 521 -27.21 8.94 -38.72
CA ARG A 521 -26.81 7.85 -37.83
C ARG A 521 -26.37 6.64 -38.65
N SER A 522 -25.14 6.19 -38.45
CA SER A 522 -24.64 4.90 -38.93
C SER A 522 -24.55 3.90 -37.78
N HIS A 523 -24.92 2.64 -38.04
CA HIS A 523 -24.84 1.54 -37.08
C HIS A 523 -24.23 0.34 -37.80
N TYR A 524 -23.07 -0.11 -37.34
CA TYR A 524 -22.38 -1.26 -37.90
C TYR A 524 -22.06 -2.29 -36.82
N VAL A 525 -22.51 -3.53 -37.04
CA VAL A 525 -22.21 -4.69 -36.18
C VAL A 525 -21.55 -5.74 -37.05
N ALA A 526 -20.27 -6.03 -36.76
CA ALA A 526 -19.50 -7.01 -37.52
C ALA A 526 -19.96 -8.47 -37.31
N LYS A 527 -20.72 -8.73 -36.24
CA LYS A 527 -21.19 -10.07 -35.86
C LYS A 527 -22.72 -10.08 -35.78
N ASN A 528 -23.27 -10.29 -34.58
CA ASN A 528 -24.70 -10.50 -34.38
C ASN A 528 -25.32 -9.34 -33.61
N GLU A 529 -26.52 -8.93 -34.02
CA GLU A 529 -27.38 -7.99 -33.31
C GLU A 529 -28.68 -8.70 -32.92
N LEU A 530 -29.12 -8.52 -31.68
CA LEU A 530 -30.38 -9.06 -31.16
C LEU A 530 -31.19 -7.93 -30.53
N ASN A 531 -32.35 -7.64 -31.12
CA ASN A 531 -33.31 -6.68 -30.61
C ASN A 531 -34.48 -7.42 -29.95
N ARG A 532 -34.76 -7.12 -28.68
CA ARG A 532 -35.85 -7.71 -27.89
C ARG A 532 -36.68 -6.59 -27.28
N VAL A 533 -37.97 -6.59 -27.54
CA VAL A 533 -38.94 -5.64 -26.99
C VAL A 533 -40.09 -6.45 -26.40
N GLU A 534 -40.32 -6.33 -25.08
CA GLU A 534 -41.42 -7.05 -24.41
C GLU A 534 -42.78 -6.40 -24.66
N GLY A 535 -42.78 -5.07 -24.78
CA GLY A 535 -43.95 -4.31 -25.16
C GLY A 535 -44.06 -4.13 -26.69
N ASN A 536 -44.47 -2.93 -27.11
CA ASN A 536 -44.65 -2.62 -28.52
C ASN A 536 -43.36 -2.08 -29.14
N GLN A 537 -43.01 -2.58 -30.34
CA GLN A 537 -41.98 -1.98 -31.19
C GLN A 537 -42.64 -1.24 -32.34
N ILE A 538 -42.36 0.06 -32.47
CA ILE A 538 -42.86 0.90 -33.57
C ILE A 538 -41.65 1.45 -34.33
N GLN A 539 -41.58 1.20 -35.63
CA GLN A 539 -40.61 1.79 -36.54
C GLN A 539 -41.34 2.64 -37.58
N ALA A 540 -40.98 3.92 -37.68
CA ALA A 540 -41.58 4.85 -38.63
C ALA A 540 -40.48 5.55 -39.44
N VAL A 541 -40.63 5.55 -40.77
CA VAL A 541 -39.70 6.19 -41.71
C VAL A 541 -40.52 7.09 -42.63
N LYS A 542 -40.16 8.38 -42.71
CA LYS A 542 -40.83 9.35 -43.59
C LYS A 542 -40.36 9.24 -45.05
N GLY A 543 -39.11 8.83 -45.25
CA GLY A 543 -38.51 8.55 -46.56
C GLY A 543 -38.74 7.10 -47.00
N GLY A 544 -37.83 6.59 -47.85
CA GLY A 544 -37.83 5.17 -48.25
C GLY A 544 -37.14 4.27 -47.22
N THR A 545 -37.54 3.01 -47.18
CA THR A 545 -36.87 1.94 -46.43
C THR A 545 -36.36 0.88 -47.40
N GLU A 546 -35.08 0.52 -47.28
CA GLU A 546 -34.45 -0.57 -48.04
C GLU A 546 -33.93 -1.62 -47.04
N ILE A 547 -34.29 -2.89 -47.24
CA ILE A 547 -33.82 -4.01 -46.41
C ILE A 547 -33.17 -5.05 -47.33
N LEU A 548 -31.86 -5.23 -47.20
CA LEU A 548 -31.09 -6.20 -47.95
C LEU A 548 -30.64 -7.32 -47.00
N THR A 549 -30.92 -8.57 -47.36
CA THR A 549 -30.56 -9.75 -46.57
C THR A 549 -29.73 -10.69 -47.44
N GLY A 550 -28.52 -11.02 -47.01
CA GLY A 550 -27.60 -11.87 -47.78
C GLY A 550 -27.90 -13.37 -47.72
N LEU A 551 -28.77 -13.79 -46.81
CA LEU A 551 -29.19 -15.19 -46.63
C LEU A 551 -30.72 -15.25 -46.48
N SER A 552 -31.24 -16.00 -45.52
CA SER A 552 -32.67 -16.12 -45.26
C SER A 552 -33.24 -14.95 -44.45
N LYS A 553 -34.48 -14.56 -44.75
CA LYS A 553 -35.32 -13.71 -43.90
C LYS A 553 -36.56 -14.51 -43.46
N VAL A 554 -36.88 -14.45 -42.17
CA VAL A 554 -38.05 -15.11 -41.58
C VAL A 554 -38.82 -14.08 -40.77
N ASP A 555 -40.08 -13.85 -41.16
CA ASP A 555 -41.03 -13.07 -40.37
C ASP A 555 -42.11 -14.04 -39.87
N ALA A 556 -42.16 -14.28 -38.56
CA ALA A 556 -43.11 -15.20 -37.93
C ALA A 556 -43.97 -14.42 -36.92
N VAL A 557 -45.28 -14.39 -37.17
CA VAL A 557 -46.26 -13.67 -36.34
C VAL A 557 -47.32 -14.66 -35.89
N VAL A 558 -47.64 -14.66 -34.59
CA VAL A 558 -48.61 -15.59 -33.99
C VAL A 558 -50.03 -15.30 -34.44
N GLU A 559 -50.40 -14.02 -34.48
CA GLU A 559 -51.73 -13.54 -34.85
C GLU A 559 -51.72 -13.00 -36.29
N GLN A 560 -52.13 -11.75 -36.49
CA GLN A 560 -52.26 -11.15 -37.81
C GLN A 560 -50.92 -10.62 -38.35
N TYR A 561 -50.53 -11.06 -39.56
CA TYR A 561 -49.45 -10.45 -40.33
C TYR A 561 -50.01 -9.65 -41.51
N VAL A 562 -49.90 -8.33 -41.46
CA VAL A 562 -50.44 -7.42 -42.48
C VAL A 562 -49.31 -6.81 -43.29
N LEU A 563 -49.31 -7.09 -44.60
CA LEU A 563 -48.53 -6.35 -45.59
C LEU A 563 -49.48 -5.47 -46.40
N ALA A 564 -49.33 -4.16 -46.27
CA ALA A 564 -50.20 -3.19 -46.93
C ALA A 564 -49.39 -2.21 -47.78
N SER A 565 -49.93 -1.87 -48.96
CA SER A 565 -49.40 -0.83 -49.83
C SER A 565 -50.55 0.00 -50.38
N GLY A 566 -50.40 1.33 -50.39
CA GLY A 566 -51.41 2.24 -50.94
C GLY A 566 -51.44 2.31 -52.47
N SER A 567 -50.41 1.79 -53.15
CA SER A 567 -50.27 1.86 -54.61
C SER A 567 -50.10 0.49 -55.24
N GLN A 568 -49.08 -0.26 -54.83
CA GLN A 568 -48.74 -1.57 -55.38
C GLN A 568 -48.02 -2.42 -54.34
N LEU A 569 -48.45 -3.67 -54.17
CA LEU A 569 -47.70 -4.70 -53.43
C LEU A 569 -47.17 -5.72 -54.44
N ARG A 570 -45.84 -5.88 -54.51
CA ARG A 570 -45.18 -6.76 -55.47
C ARG A 570 -44.25 -7.74 -54.76
N LEU A 571 -44.42 -9.03 -55.04
CA LEU A 571 -43.60 -10.12 -54.53
C LEU A 571 -42.88 -10.76 -55.71
N VAL A 572 -41.55 -10.84 -55.69
CA VAL A 572 -40.73 -11.35 -56.79
C VAL A 572 -39.75 -12.41 -56.30
N SER A 573 -39.52 -13.43 -57.13
CA SER A 573 -38.50 -14.45 -56.88
C SER A 573 -38.06 -15.07 -58.20
N GLY A 574 -36.87 -14.70 -58.67
CA GLY A 574 -36.30 -15.21 -59.91
C GLY A 574 -37.25 -15.02 -61.11
N GLU A 575 -37.73 -16.11 -61.68
CA GLU A 575 -38.63 -16.10 -62.84
C GLU A 575 -40.13 -16.02 -62.47
N SER A 576 -40.47 -15.77 -61.20
CA SER A 576 -41.84 -15.64 -60.72
C SER A 576 -42.14 -14.26 -60.11
N ALA A 577 -43.36 -13.76 -60.31
CA ALA A 577 -43.85 -12.54 -59.65
C ALA A 577 -45.37 -12.56 -59.39
N ILE A 578 -45.77 -11.95 -58.27
CA ILE A 578 -47.15 -11.64 -57.90
C ILE A 578 -47.25 -10.12 -57.68
N GLU A 579 -48.29 -9.50 -58.23
CA GLU A 579 -48.51 -8.05 -58.11
C GLU A 579 -49.98 -7.75 -57.80
N LEU A 580 -50.22 -7.00 -56.73
CA LEU A 580 -51.52 -6.46 -56.32
C LEU A 580 -51.51 -4.95 -56.52
N ASN A 581 -52.43 -4.43 -57.33
CA ASN A 581 -52.51 -3.01 -57.65
C ASN A 581 -53.68 -2.32 -56.95
N ALA A 582 -53.54 -1.04 -56.61
CA ALA A 582 -54.60 -0.25 -55.96
C ALA A 582 -55.91 -0.16 -56.77
N ASN A 583 -55.87 -0.39 -58.08
CA ASN A 583 -57.05 -0.46 -58.94
C ASN A 583 -57.78 -1.83 -58.90
N GLY A 584 -57.32 -2.78 -58.08
CA GLY A 584 -57.87 -4.13 -57.95
C GLY A 584 -57.31 -5.17 -58.92
N THR A 585 -56.37 -4.82 -59.80
CA THR A 585 -55.74 -5.76 -60.73
C THR A 585 -54.74 -6.66 -60.01
N ILE A 586 -54.86 -7.97 -60.19
CA ILE A 586 -53.94 -9.00 -59.68
C ILE A 586 -53.21 -9.65 -60.86
N ASN A 587 -51.88 -9.54 -60.90
CA ASN A 587 -51.04 -10.17 -61.92
C ASN A 587 -50.19 -11.29 -61.30
N LEU A 588 -50.10 -12.43 -62.00
CA LEU A 588 -49.25 -13.57 -61.65
C LEU A 588 -48.50 -14.00 -62.92
N ILE A 589 -47.17 -14.15 -62.83
CA ILE A 589 -46.32 -14.70 -63.89
C ILE A 589 -45.34 -15.71 -63.30
N GLY A 590 -45.09 -16.80 -64.03
CA GLY A 590 -44.14 -17.86 -63.68
C GLY A 590 -44.02 -18.90 -64.80
N LYS A 591 -43.16 -19.90 -64.61
CA LYS A 591 -43.00 -21.03 -65.55
C LYS A 591 -44.14 -22.03 -65.46
N ASP A 592 -44.47 -22.42 -64.23
CA ASP A 592 -45.54 -23.33 -63.88
C ASP A 592 -46.29 -22.79 -62.66
N PHE A 593 -47.55 -23.15 -62.48
CA PHE A 593 -48.32 -22.86 -61.28
C PHE A 593 -49.21 -24.05 -60.92
N ASN A 594 -49.45 -24.24 -59.62
CA ASN A 594 -50.31 -25.30 -59.10
C ASN A 594 -51.18 -24.73 -57.98
N PHE A 595 -52.50 -24.93 -58.09
CA PHE A 595 -53.45 -24.66 -57.02
C PHE A 595 -54.09 -25.99 -56.61
N PHE A 596 -53.91 -26.36 -55.35
CA PHE A 596 -54.52 -27.54 -54.74
C PHE A 596 -55.42 -27.10 -53.58
N VAL A 597 -56.64 -27.63 -53.56
CA VAL A 597 -57.62 -27.41 -52.49
C VAL A 597 -58.21 -28.76 -52.09
N GLU A 598 -58.35 -29.01 -50.78
CA GLU A 598 -58.91 -30.28 -50.27
C GLU A 598 -60.43 -30.36 -50.44
N ASN A 599 -61.11 -29.20 -50.45
CA ASN A 599 -62.55 -29.07 -50.60
C ASN A 599 -62.87 -28.34 -51.93
N ASP A 600 -63.84 -27.43 -51.94
CA ASP A 600 -64.27 -26.70 -53.14
C ASP A 600 -63.37 -25.50 -53.47
N GLY A 601 -63.01 -25.37 -54.75
CA GLY A 601 -62.38 -24.18 -55.32
C GLY A 601 -63.35 -23.43 -56.23
N HIS A 602 -63.52 -22.12 -56.01
CA HIS A 602 -64.43 -21.28 -56.81
C HIS A 602 -63.68 -20.20 -57.58
N ILE A 603 -63.96 -20.09 -58.88
CA ILE A 603 -63.51 -18.98 -59.73
C ILE A 603 -64.75 -18.29 -60.29
N THR A 604 -65.01 -17.06 -59.84
CA THR A 604 -66.17 -16.27 -60.23
C THR A 604 -65.71 -14.93 -60.77
N THR A 605 -66.20 -14.55 -61.94
CA THR A 605 -65.92 -13.25 -62.56
C THR A 605 -67.23 -12.50 -62.79
N GLY A 606 -67.25 -11.19 -62.49
CA GLY A 606 -68.36 -10.32 -62.92
C GLY A 606 -68.40 -10.08 -64.44
N GLY A 607 -67.34 -10.47 -65.16
CA GLY A 607 -67.19 -10.41 -66.62
C GLY A 607 -66.86 -11.77 -67.24
N LYS A 608 -66.01 -11.79 -68.29
CA LYS A 608 -65.58 -13.01 -68.99
C LYS A 608 -64.35 -13.66 -68.32
N LEU A 609 -64.33 -14.99 -68.24
CA LEU A 609 -63.14 -15.78 -67.91
C LEU A 609 -62.50 -16.33 -69.19
N ASN A 610 -61.24 -15.98 -69.42
CA ASN A 610 -60.48 -16.40 -70.59
C ASN A 610 -59.39 -17.41 -70.17
N LEU A 611 -59.36 -18.57 -70.83
CA LEU A 611 -58.33 -19.60 -70.62
C LEU A 611 -57.59 -19.83 -71.95
N ASN A 612 -56.26 -19.70 -71.92
CA ASN A 612 -55.37 -19.90 -73.09
C ASN A 612 -55.63 -18.96 -74.29
N THR A 613 -55.90 -17.67 -74.04
CA THR A 613 -56.07 -16.68 -75.12
C THR A 613 -54.76 -16.42 -75.88
N SER A 614 -54.77 -16.69 -77.19
CA SER A 614 -53.62 -16.43 -78.07
C SER A 614 -53.25 -14.94 -78.09
N GLY A 615 -51.96 -14.63 -77.95
CA GLY A 615 -51.43 -13.26 -77.98
C GLY A 615 -51.60 -12.45 -76.70
N ALA A 616 -52.12 -13.04 -75.62
CA ALA A 616 -52.19 -12.37 -74.32
C ALA A 616 -50.78 -12.05 -73.79
N LYS A 617 -50.56 -10.79 -73.39
CA LYS A 617 -49.32 -10.35 -72.74
C LYS A 617 -49.48 -10.45 -71.22
N PRO A 618 -48.46 -10.88 -70.48
CA PRO A 618 -48.51 -10.89 -69.03
C PRO A 618 -48.64 -9.45 -68.49
N GLY A 619 -49.45 -9.27 -67.44
CA GLY A 619 -49.70 -7.97 -66.82
C GLY A 619 -48.58 -7.47 -65.90
N THR A 620 -47.56 -8.30 -65.64
CA THR A 620 -46.35 -7.94 -64.88
C THR A 620 -45.12 -8.67 -65.44
N SER A 621 -43.93 -8.37 -64.95
CA SER A 621 -42.66 -9.02 -65.32
C SER A 621 -42.02 -9.73 -64.12
N ALA A 622 -41.35 -10.85 -64.37
CA ALA A 622 -40.43 -11.44 -63.40
C ALA A 622 -39.03 -10.82 -63.56
N PRO A 623 -38.24 -10.70 -62.47
CA PRO A 623 -36.89 -10.15 -62.56
C PRO A 623 -35.90 -11.08 -63.30
N GLY A 624 -36.18 -12.38 -63.39
CA GLY A 624 -35.40 -13.36 -64.15
C GLY A 624 -34.42 -14.18 -63.29
N ALA A 625 -33.78 -15.19 -63.91
CA ALA A 625 -32.91 -16.13 -63.21
C ALA A 625 -31.68 -15.48 -62.53
N GLY A 626 -31.28 -14.28 -62.97
CA GLY A 626 -30.17 -13.51 -62.40
C GLY A 626 -30.50 -12.80 -61.08
N HIS A 627 -31.78 -12.70 -60.69
CA HIS A 627 -32.21 -11.82 -59.60
C HIS A 627 -31.53 -12.10 -58.25
N LYS A 628 -31.24 -13.38 -57.95
CA LYS A 628 -30.46 -13.75 -56.76
C LYS A 628 -29.08 -13.10 -56.78
N GLY A 629 -28.40 -13.14 -57.93
CA GLY A 629 -27.09 -12.53 -58.11
C GLY A 629 -27.14 -11.00 -57.96
N ASP A 630 -28.22 -10.37 -58.42
CA ASP A 630 -28.44 -8.92 -58.25
C ASP A 630 -28.57 -8.54 -56.76
N ILE A 631 -29.35 -9.30 -55.98
CA ILE A 631 -29.50 -9.09 -54.53
C ILE A 631 -28.16 -9.36 -53.82
N ASP A 632 -27.48 -10.47 -54.13
CA ASP A 632 -26.17 -10.80 -53.55
C ASP A 632 -25.15 -9.69 -53.84
N ALA A 633 -25.18 -9.08 -55.03
CA ALA A 633 -24.32 -7.96 -55.39
C ALA A 633 -24.68 -6.69 -54.59
N ALA A 634 -25.96 -6.35 -54.48
CA ALA A 634 -26.41 -5.19 -53.70
C ALA A 634 -26.08 -5.33 -52.20
N VAL A 635 -26.23 -6.53 -51.63
CA VAL A 635 -25.80 -6.84 -50.27
C VAL A 635 -24.30 -6.61 -50.15
N LYS A 636 -23.48 -7.25 -51.01
CA LYS A 636 -22.03 -7.11 -50.97
C LYS A 636 -21.60 -5.64 -51.10
N GLU A 637 -22.27 -4.83 -51.91
CA GLU A 637 -21.97 -3.41 -52.04
C GLU A 637 -22.07 -2.66 -50.70
N LYS A 638 -23.09 -2.96 -49.86
CA LYS A 638 -23.22 -2.34 -48.52
C LYS A 638 -22.13 -2.77 -47.52
N PHE A 639 -21.42 -3.87 -47.79
CA PHE A 639 -20.37 -4.41 -46.94
C PHE A 639 -18.96 -4.37 -47.58
N THR A 640 -18.82 -3.79 -48.78
CA THR A 640 -17.52 -3.70 -49.45
C THR A 640 -16.73 -2.54 -48.86
N PRO A 641 -15.51 -2.76 -48.33
CA PRO A 641 -14.70 -1.66 -47.81
C PRO A 641 -14.27 -0.77 -48.99
N GLY A 642 -14.75 0.47 -49.06
CA GLY A 642 -14.28 1.40 -50.10
C GLY A 642 -15.10 2.65 -50.41
N LYS A 643 -16.31 2.83 -49.87
CA LYS A 643 -17.10 4.06 -50.07
C LYS A 643 -17.87 4.51 -48.83
N GLU A 644 -17.22 4.50 -47.67
CA GLU A 644 -17.67 5.35 -46.56
C GLU A 644 -17.00 6.71 -46.68
N ASN A 645 -17.82 7.76 -46.56
CA ASN A 645 -17.42 9.14 -46.62
C ASN A 645 -16.24 9.42 -45.68
N LYS A 646 -15.24 10.14 -46.23
CA LYS A 646 -14.27 10.89 -45.46
C LYS A 646 -14.99 11.98 -44.65
N ALA A 647 -15.50 11.61 -43.48
CA ALA A 647 -15.83 12.54 -42.42
C ALA A 647 -15.37 11.88 -41.11
N GLY A 648 -14.23 12.34 -40.58
CA GLY A 648 -13.69 11.84 -39.31
C GLY A 648 -12.45 10.95 -39.40
N ALA A 649 -11.57 11.16 -40.38
CA ALA A 649 -10.18 10.76 -40.18
C ALA A 649 -9.56 11.72 -39.14
N ILE A 650 -9.65 11.34 -37.86
CA ILE A 650 -8.93 12.02 -36.78
C ILE A 650 -7.44 11.82 -37.04
N ALA A 651 -6.71 12.94 -37.04
CA ALA A 651 -5.28 13.02 -37.24
C ALA A 651 -4.53 12.02 -36.34
N SER A 652 -3.71 11.19 -36.99
CA SER A 652 -2.64 10.45 -36.35
C SER A 652 -1.55 11.41 -35.88
N ALA A 653 -1.11 11.26 -34.63
CA ALA A 653 0.16 11.79 -34.14
C ALA A 653 1.29 10.78 -34.48
N PRO A 654 2.56 11.24 -34.55
CA PRO A 654 3.48 10.83 -35.61
C PRO A 654 4.12 9.46 -35.39
N ALA A 655 4.35 8.77 -36.51
CA ALA A 655 5.28 7.66 -36.61
C ALA A 655 6.71 8.22 -36.74
N ASP A 656 7.64 7.68 -35.95
CA ASP A 656 9.03 7.60 -36.34
C ASP A 656 9.41 6.14 -36.61
N ALA A 657 10.31 5.97 -37.56
CA ALA A 657 10.45 4.82 -38.42
C ALA A 657 11.02 3.56 -37.75
N SER A 658 10.53 2.39 -38.17
CA SER A 658 11.43 1.39 -38.76
C SER A 658 10.68 0.48 -39.73
N GLN A 659 11.24 0.38 -40.92
CA GLN A 659 10.83 -0.54 -41.98
C GLN A 659 11.11 -1.98 -41.52
N ASN A 660 10.15 -2.88 -41.78
CA ASN A 660 10.47 -4.05 -42.60
C ASN A 660 9.20 -4.70 -43.14
N ALA A 661 9.14 -4.78 -44.46
CA ALA A 661 8.16 -5.53 -45.21
C ALA A 661 8.41 -7.04 -45.04
N GLY A 662 7.32 -7.81 -44.92
CA GLY A 662 7.34 -9.26 -44.97
C GLY A 662 5.93 -9.79 -45.16
N ALA A 663 5.56 -10.04 -46.41
CA ALA A 663 4.36 -10.78 -46.77
C ALA A 663 4.54 -12.28 -46.43
N ALA A 664 3.58 -12.88 -45.73
CA ALA A 664 3.35 -14.33 -45.67
C ALA A 664 1.93 -14.57 -45.12
N ALA A 665 0.99 -15.05 -45.93
CA ALA A 665 0.71 -16.46 -46.15
C ALA A 665 0.21 -17.18 -44.88
N ASN A 666 -1.06 -17.54 -44.96
CA ASN A 666 -1.85 -18.36 -44.06
C ASN A 666 -1.08 -19.61 -43.57
N SER A 667 -0.74 -19.65 -42.28
CA SER A 667 -0.33 -20.88 -41.59
C SER A 667 -1.00 -20.89 -40.21
N GLN A 668 -1.90 -21.85 -39.99
CA GLN A 668 -2.51 -22.10 -38.68
C GLN A 668 -1.41 -22.48 -37.70
N ALA A 669 -1.19 -21.65 -36.68
CA ALA A 669 -0.37 -22.01 -35.54
C ALA A 669 -0.94 -23.27 -34.87
N PRO A 670 -0.10 -24.20 -34.38
CA PRO A 670 -0.57 -25.38 -33.67
C PRO A 670 -1.34 -24.99 -32.40
N SER A 671 -2.54 -25.53 -32.25
CA SER A 671 -3.43 -25.25 -31.12
C SER A 671 -2.77 -25.57 -29.77
N PHE A 672 -2.87 -24.63 -28.82
CA PHE A 672 -2.30 -24.76 -27.48
C PHE A 672 -2.97 -25.87 -26.66
N SER A 673 -4.28 -26.06 -26.78
CA SER A 673 -5.05 -27.16 -26.16
C SER A 673 -5.04 -28.44 -27.00
N GLY A 674 -4.80 -28.32 -28.31
CA GLY A 674 -4.93 -29.42 -29.27
C GLY A 674 -6.34 -29.54 -29.87
N PHE A 675 -7.25 -28.61 -29.57
CA PHE A 675 -8.66 -28.65 -29.99
C PHE A 675 -9.12 -27.41 -30.79
N GLY A 676 -8.20 -26.56 -31.24
CA GLY A 676 -8.48 -25.44 -32.13
C GLY A 676 -8.56 -24.07 -31.44
N ALA A 677 -8.62 -23.01 -32.25
CA ALA A 677 -8.50 -21.64 -31.79
C ALA A 677 -9.63 -21.20 -30.85
N ASP A 678 -10.86 -21.67 -31.05
CA ASP A 678 -11.99 -21.30 -30.19
C ASP A 678 -11.88 -21.88 -28.78
N VAL A 679 -11.34 -23.10 -28.67
CA VAL A 679 -11.01 -23.73 -27.38
C VAL A 679 -9.86 -22.99 -26.74
N ASP A 680 -8.81 -22.67 -27.50
CA ASP A 680 -7.63 -21.94 -27.01
C ASP A 680 -7.98 -20.54 -26.50
N ASN A 681 -8.84 -19.82 -27.21
CA ASN A 681 -9.35 -18.50 -26.82
C ASN A 681 -10.08 -18.55 -25.47
N MET A 682 -10.70 -19.69 -25.13
CA MET A 682 -11.42 -19.84 -23.88
C MET A 682 -10.53 -20.40 -22.76
N VAL A 683 -9.58 -21.28 -23.09
CA VAL A 683 -8.48 -21.67 -22.20
C VAL A 683 -7.66 -20.46 -21.76
N GLU A 684 -7.43 -19.48 -22.65
CA GLU A 684 -6.69 -18.26 -22.34
C GLU A 684 -7.39 -17.38 -21.29
N LYS A 685 -8.69 -17.57 -21.08
CA LYS A 685 -9.48 -16.88 -20.04
C LYS A 685 -9.38 -17.55 -18.67
N SER A 686 -8.66 -18.67 -18.52
CA SER A 686 -8.41 -19.31 -17.22
C SER A 686 -6.91 -19.57 -17.01
N PRO A 687 -6.26 -18.81 -16.11
CA PRO A 687 -4.90 -19.10 -15.68
C PRO A 687 -4.72 -20.54 -15.19
N THR A 688 -5.69 -21.08 -14.44
CA THR A 688 -5.68 -22.48 -13.99
C THR A 688 -5.66 -23.43 -15.17
N MET A 689 -6.58 -23.29 -16.13
CA MET A 689 -6.65 -24.18 -17.29
C MET A 689 -5.39 -24.13 -18.15
N LYS A 690 -4.81 -22.93 -18.34
CA LYS A 690 -3.56 -22.74 -19.07
C LYS A 690 -2.39 -23.42 -18.35
N GLN A 691 -2.33 -23.30 -17.03
CA GLN A 691 -1.32 -23.96 -16.19
C GLN A 691 -1.49 -25.48 -16.17
N ASP A 692 -2.72 -25.97 -16.12
CA ASP A 692 -3.05 -27.39 -16.12
C ASP A 692 -2.58 -28.06 -17.42
N ILE A 693 -2.97 -27.50 -18.57
CA ILE A 693 -2.53 -27.99 -19.89
C ILE A 693 -1.01 -27.96 -20.00
N THR A 694 -0.37 -26.87 -19.57
CA THR A 694 1.10 -26.75 -19.59
C THR A 694 1.76 -27.82 -18.72
N THR A 695 1.25 -28.02 -17.50
CA THR A 695 1.77 -28.99 -16.54
C THR A 695 1.58 -30.42 -17.06
N LEU A 696 0.42 -30.73 -17.60
CA LEU A 696 0.10 -32.03 -18.16
C LEU A 696 0.94 -32.34 -19.41
N LYS A 697 1.08 -31.39 -20.34
CA LYS A 697 2.00 -31.53 -21.49
C LYS A 697 3.43 -31.78 -21.02
N LYS A 698 3.91 -31.04 -20.00
CA LYS A 698 5.25 -31.24 -19.41
C LYS A 698 5.40 -32.62 -18.75
N ARG A 699 4.31 -33.18 -18.20
CA ARG A 699 4.26 -34.55 -17.64
C ARG A 699 4.06 -35.63 -18.72
N GLY A 700 4.06 -35.26 -20.00
CA GLY A 700 3.93 -36.16 -21.14
C GLY A 700 2.49 -36.59 -21.42
N TRP A 701 1.49 -35.81 -20.98
CA TRP A 701 0.11 -36.08 -21.32
C TRP A 701 -0.24 -35.63 -22.74
N VAL A 702 -1.07 -36.43 -23.41
CA VAL A 702 -1.59 -36.16 -24.75
C VAL A 702 -3.06 -35.80 -24.66
N PHE A 703 -3.45 -34.74 -25.36
CA PHE A 703 -4.84 -34.32 -25.51
C PHE A 703 -5.32 -34.74 -26.90
N LYS A 704 -6.42 -35.49 -26.99
CA LYS A 704 -6.92 -35.98 -28.28
C LYS A 704 -8.44 -36.02 -28.35
N GLU A 705 -8.93 -35.96 -29.58
CA GLU A 705 -10.33 -36.22 -29.91
C GLU A 705 -10.64 -37.73 -29.82
N GLY A 706 -11.74 -38.08 -29.14
CA GLY A 706 -12.26 -39.44 -29.05
C GLY A 706 -13.32 -39.76 -30.11
N ALA A 707 -13.82 -40.99 -30.13
CA ALA A 707 -14.98 -41.31 -30.98
C ALA A 707 -16.27 -40.71 -30.40
N ALA A 708 -17.22 -40.34 -31.27
CA ALA A 708 -18.48 -39.74 -30.84
C ALA A 708 -19.31 -40.72 -30.00
N GLY A 709 -19.81 -40.26 -28.85
CA GLY A 709 -20.66 -41.04 -27.94
C GLY A 709 -19.91 -42.06 -27.07
N LYS A 710 -18.58 -41.92 -26.91
CA LYS A 710 -17.74 -42.76 -26.04
C LYS A 710 -17.36 -42.09 -24.72
N GLY A 711 -17.81 -40.87 -24.48
CA GLY A 711 -17.54 -40.10 -23.28
C GLY A 711 -16.19 -39.39 -23.33
N THR A 712 -16.03 -38.45 -22.41
CA THR A 712 -14.76 -37.77 -22.11
C THR A 712 -14.14 -38.43 -20.88
N PHE A 713 -12.83 -38.69 -20.89
CA PHE A 713 -12.13 -39.30 -19.76
C PHE A 713 -10.62 -39.05 -19.79
N ALA A 714 -10.01 -39.02 -18.60
CA ALA A 714 -8.57 -39.09 -18.38
C ALA A 714 -8.09 -40.53 -18.13
N ASP A 715 -7.13 -40.99 -18.91
CA ASP A 715 -6.43 -42.26 -18.69
C ASP A 715 -5.02 -42.01 -18.15
N ARG A 716 -4.81 -42.31 -16.87
CA ARG A 716 -3.53 -42.16 -16.18
C ARG A 716 -2.45 -43.14 -16.66
N GLN A 717 -2.83 -44.30 -17.21
CA GLN A 717 -1.86 -45.29 -17.70
C GLN A 717 -1.24 -44.84 -19.03
N SER A 718 -2.10 -44.47 -19.98
CA SER A 718 -1.64 -43.94 -21.27
C SER A 718 -1.29 -42.45 -21.24
N ARG A 719 -1.56 -41.76 -20.12
CA ARG A 719 -1.44 -40.30 -19.94
C ARG A 719 -2.18 -39.55 -21.04
N THR A 720 -3.43 -39.92 -21.27
CA THR A 720 -4.24 -39.31 -22.32
C THR A 720 -5.49 -38.70 -21.74
N ILE A 721 -5.81 -37.46 -22.13
CA ILE A 721 -7.16 -36.91 -21.96
C ILE A 721 -7.87 -36.99 -23.31
N THR A 722 -8.95 -37.75 -23.34
CA THR A 722 -9.77 -37.95 -24.54
C THR A 722 -11.07 -37.18 -24.39
N VAL A 723 -11.35 -36.23 -25.27
CA VAL A 723 -12.61 -35.47 -25.29
C VAL A 723 -13.52 -36.03 -26.37
N ASP A 724 -14.78 -36.31 -26.02
CA ASP A 724 -15.77 -36.87 -26.96
C ASP A 724 -15.98 -35.97 -28.18
N LYS A 725 -15.92 -36.55 -29.39
CA LYS A 725 -16.13 -35.83 -30.65
C LYS A 725 -17.47 -35.10 -30.72
N SER A 726 -18.52 -35.60 -30.05
CA SER A 726 -19.83 -34.95 -30.00
C SER A 726 -19.80 -33.56 -29.33
N ASN A 727 -18.78 -33.26 -28.52
CA ASN A 727 -18.60 -31.97 -27.88
C ASN A 727 -17.80 -30.97 -28.74
N MET A 728 -17.13 -31.42 -29.82
CA MET A 728 -16.14 -30.60 -30.56
C MET A 728 -16.71 -29.36 -31.25
N ASN A 729 -18.03 -29.31 -31.48
CA ASN A 729 -18.70 -28.15 -32.08
C ASN A 729 -19.05 -27.07 -31.05
N ASP A 730 -18.78 -27.30 -29.76
CA ASP A 730 -19.11 -26.41 -28.66
C ASP A 730 -17.88 -26.24 -27.76
N ALA A 731 -17.16 -25.13 -27.96
CA ALA A 731 -15.96 -24.81 -27.19
C ALA A 731 -16.24 -24.78 -25.68
N ALA A 732 -17.43 -24.36 -25.25
CA ALA A 732 -17.84 -24.34 -23.85
C ALA A 732 -17.80 -25.75 -23.24
N LYS A 733 -18.43 -26.71 -23.93
CA LYS A 733 -18.42 -28.12 -23.51
C LYS A 733 -17.05 -28.78 -23.59
N VAL A 734 -16.24 -28.42 -24.58
CA VAL A 734 -14.86 -28.94 -24.67
C VAL A 734 -14.05 -28.50 -23.46
N VAL A 735 -14.06 -27.21 -23.10
CA VAL A 735 -13.27 -26.72 -21.96
C VAL A 735 -13.86 -27.17 -20.62
N GLN A 736 -15.18 -27.27 -20.48
CA GLN A 736 -15.80 -27.92 -19.31
C GLN A 736 -15.22 -29.31 -19.10
N SER A 737 -15.31 -30.14 -20.14
CA SER A 737 -14.79 -31.51 -20.12
C SER A 737 -13.29 -31.52 -19.83
N LEU A 738 -12.52 -30.69 -20.53
CA LEU A 738 -11.07 -30.61 -20.40
C LEU A 738 -10.64 -30.21 -18.98
N SER A 739 -11.36 -29.28 -18.35
CA SER A 739 -11.08 -28.83 -16.98
C SER A 739 -11.37 -29.90 -15.93
N HIS A 740 -12.46 -30.67 -16.10
CA HIS A 740 -12.79 -31.80 -15.22
C HIS A 740 -11.72 -32.90 -15.33
N GLU A 741 -11.43 -33.34 -16.55
CA GLU A 741 -10.45 -34.41 -16.80
C GLU A 741 -9.02 -34.00 -16.43
N SER A 742 -8.68 -32.73 -16.55
CA SER A 742 -7.38 -32.22 -16.07
C SER A 742 -7.24 -32.35 -14.56
N GLY A 743 -8.33 -32.21 -13.80
CA GLY A 743 -8.32 -32.44 -12.36
C GLY A 743 -8.02 -33.91 -12.01
N HIS A 744 -8.63 -34.87 -12.72
CA HIS A 744 -8.28 -36.30 -12.59
C HIS A 744 -6.81 -36.58 -12.97
N ALA A 745 -6.29 -35.89 -13.98
CA ALA A 745 -4.92 -36.09 -14.44
C ALA A 745 -3.88 -35.49 -13.47
N LEU A 746 -4.20 -34.40 -12.79
CA LEU A 746 -3.31 -33.67 -11.90
C LEU A 746 -3.33 -34.17 -10.45
N TYR A 747 -4.49 -34.65 -9.99
CA TYR A 747 -4.66 -35.23 -8.68
C TYR A 747 -4.63 -36.76 -8.75
N LYS A 748 -3.96 -37.40 -7.80
CA LYS A 748 -4.00 -38.86 -7.62
C LYS A 748 -4.44 -39.13 -6.19
N PRO A 749 -5.61 -39.75 -5.98
CA PRO A 749 -6.08 -40.04 -4.63
C PRO A 749 -5.21 -41.11 -3.96
N ASP A 750 -4.87 -40.87 -2.70
CA ASP A 750 -4.26 -41.89 -1.84
C ASP A 750 -5.38 -42.74 -1.22
N ILE A 751 -5.65 -43.88 -1.87
CA ILE A 751 -6.75 -44.78 -1.50
C ILE A 751 -6.51 -45.37 -0.10
N ASN A 752 -7.47 -45.17 0.80
CA ASN A 752 -7.39 -45.59 2.19
C ASN A 752 -8.48 -46.62 2.53
N VAL A 753 -8.10 -47.88 2.66
CA VAL A 753 -8.99 -49.02 2.89
C VAL A 753 -9.19 -49.39 4.37
N THR A 754 -8.81 -48.53 5.32
CA THR A 754 -8.91 -48.85 6.77
C THR A 754 -10.34 -49.00 7.27
N SER A 755 -11.29 -48.32 6.63
CA SER A 755 -12.72 -48.45 6.87
C SER A 755 -13.50 -48.16 5.58
N ARG A 756 -14.76 -48.60 5.54
CA ARG A 756 -15.65 -48.33 4.40
C ARG A 756 -15.80 -46.82 4.15
N GLU A 757 -15.93 -46.04 5.22
CA GLU A 757 -16.10 -44.58 5.11
C GLU A 757 -14.82 -43.89 4.62
N THR A 758 -13.66 -44.24 5.17
CA THR A 758 -12.38 -43.68 4.69
C THR A 758 -12.07 -44.09 3.27
N TYR A 759 -12.46 -45.31 2.85
CA TYR A 759 -12.33 -45.75 1.47
C TYR A 759 -13.22 -44.94 0.55
N LEU A 760 -14.49 -44.76 0.89
CA LEU A 760 -15.41 -43.93 0.11
C LEU A 760 -14.90 -42.49 0.00
N ASN A 761 -14.46 -41.88 1.10
CA ASN A 761 -13.93 -40.52 1.08
C ASN A 761 -12.66 -40.39 0.22
N SER A 762 -11.74 -41.35 0.32
CA SER A 762 -10.50 -41.33 -0.47
C SER A 762 -10.73 -41.63 -1.94
N ALA A 763 -11.59 -42.60 -2.28
CA ALA A 763 -11.94 -42.94 -3.66
C ALA A 763 -12.72 -41.80 -4.36
N LEU A 764 -13.72 -41.23 -3.68
CA LEU A 764 -14.53 -40.13 -4.21
C LEU A 764 -13.77 -38.79 -4.22
N SER A 765 -12.63 -38.69 -3.52
CA SER A 765 -11.80 -37.48 -3.57
C SER A 765 -11.25 -37.20 -4.98
N ASP A 766 -11.21 -38.21 -5.85
CA ASP A 766 -10.82 -38.07 -7.26
C ASP A 766 -11.83 -37.20 -8.03
N GLU A 767 -13.11 -37.57 -7.96
CA GLU A 767 -14.22 -36.77 -8.52
C GLU A 767 -14.33 -35.41 -7.83
N GLY A 768 -14.04 -35.37 -6.53
CA GLY A 768 -13.94 -34.14 -5.77
C GLY A 768 -12.89 -33.17 -6.34
N ALA A 769 -11.71 -33.69 -6.71
CA ALA A 769 -10.64 -32.89 -7.30
C ALA A 769 -10.98 -32.44 -8.73
N ALA A 770 -11.55 -33.32 -9.55
CA ALA A 770 -11.97 -33.02 -10.91
C ALA A 770 -13.04 -31.91 -10.95
N THR A 771 -14.08 -32.08 -10.14
CA THR A 771 -15.18 -31.11 -10.03
C THR A 771 -14.67 -29.77 -9.47
N LEU A 772 -13.80 -29.79 -8.46
CA LEU A 772 -13.20 -28.57 -7.89
C LEU A 772 -12.37 -27.81 -8.94
N ASN A 773 -11.61 -28.52 -9.77
CA ASN A 773 -10.84 -27.92 -10.86
C ASN A 773 -11.75 -27.28 -11.92
N ASN A 774 -12.81 -27.97 -12.33
CA ASN A 774 -13.78 -27.42 -13.26
C ASN A 774 -14.47 -26.15 -12.71
N ILE A 775 -14.85 -26.11 -11.43
CA ILE A 775 -15.41 -24.88 -10.81
C ILE A 775 -14.39 -23.75 -10.83
N ARG A 776 -13.12 -24.02 -10.48
CA ARG A 776 -12.06 -23.00 -10.50
C ARG A 776 -11.90 -22.40 -11.90
N VAL A 777 -11.79 -23.26 -12.92
CA VAL A 777 -11.68 -22.84 -14.32
C VAL A 777 -12.93 -22.07 -14.78
N GLN A 778 -14.13 -22.54 -14.44
CA GLN A 778 -15.39 -21.88 -14.78
C GLN A 778 -15.48 -20.48 -14.16
N ARG A 779 -15.14 -20.32 -12.89
CA ARG A 779 -15.12 -19.02 -12.20
C ARG A 779 -14.09 -18.07 -12.79
N GLU A 780 -12.91 -18.56 -13.15
CA GLU A 780 -11.91 -17.75 -13.84
C GLU A 780 -12.38 -17.30 -15.22
N ILE A 781 -12.96 -18.20 -16.01
CA ILE A 781 -13.49 -17.86 -17.35
C ILE A 781 -14.58 -16.80 -17.23
N ILE A 782 -15.53 -16.97 -16.31
CA ILE A 782 -16.61 -15.99 -16.06
C ILE A 782 -16.02 -14.64 -15.60
N ALA A 783 -15.07 -14.66 -14.65
CA ALA A 783 -14.41 -13.45 -14.17
C ALA A 783 -13.64 -12.70 -15.27
N ASN A 784 -13.11 -13.44 -16.26
CA ASN A 784 -12.42 -12.90 -17.43
C ASN A 784 -13.33 -12.67 -18.65
N GLN A 785 -14.65 -12.56 -18.43
CA GLN A 785 -15.67 -12.28 -19.46
C GLN A 785 -15.70 -13.34 -20.57
N GLY A 786 -15.57 -14.61 -20.19
CA GLY A 786 -15.90 -15.77 -21.01
C GLY A 786 -17.33 -16.23 -20.79
N GLY A 787 -17.83 -17.07 -21.71
CA GLY A 787 -19.12 -17.73 -21.52
C GLY A 787 -19.04 -18.73 -20.38
N ASP A 788 -20.15 -18.94 -19.69
CA ASP A 788 -20.24 -19.95 -18.64
C ASP A 788 -20.08 -21.35 -19.26
N ILE A 789 -18.99 -22.03 -18.91
CA ILE A 789 -18.71 -23.40 -19.36
C ILE A 789 -19.53 -24.43 -18.57
N GLY A 790 -20.20 -24.03 -17.49
CA GLY A 790 -20.94 -24.90 -16.58
C GLY A 790 -20.04 -25.78 -15.70
N ILE A 791 -20.67 -26.54 -14.82
CA ILE A 791 -20.02 -27.56 -13.98
C ILE A 791 -20.47 -28.95 -14.46
N ALA A 792 -19.52 -29.83 -14.75
CA ALA A 792 -19.76 -31.20 -15.18
C ALA A 792 -20.55 -32.00 -14.10
N GLY A 793 -21.43 -32.90 -14.56
CA GLY A 793 -22.31 -33.69 -13.69
C GLY A 793 -23.75 -33.18 -13.64
N ASN A 794 -24.50 -33.66 -12.65
CA ASN A 794 -25.92 -33.39 -12.43
C ASN A 794 -26.14 -31.95 -11.95
N ALA A 795 -27.01 -31.23 -12.67
CA ALA A 795 -27.37 -29.85 -12.36
C ALA A 795 -27.90 -29.66 -10.92
N ALA A 796 -28.57 -30.67 -10.34
CA ALA A 796 -29.10 -30.61 -8.98
C ALA A 796 -28.01 -30.45 -7.90
N ASN A 797 -26.78 -30.90 -8.18
CA ASN A 797 -25.67 -30.88 -7.22
C ASN A 797 -24.87 -29.57 -7.27
N GLN A 798 -25.03 -28.77 -8.34
CA GLN A 798 -24.22 -27.57 -8.59
C GLN A 798 -24.29 -26.53 -7.47
N LYS A 799 -25.45 -26.39 -6.81
CA LYS A 799 -25.60 -25.48 -5.66
C LYS A 799 -24.71 -25.90 -4.48
N GLY A 800 -24.63 -27.20 -4.22
CA GLY A 800 -23.77 -27.76 -3.17
C GLY A 800 -22.29 -27.59 -3.51
N TYR A 801 -21.89 -27.89 -4.74
CA TYR A 801 -20.52 -27.71 -5.21
C TYR A 801 -20.05 -26.26 -5.10
N ASN A 802 -20.85 -25.31 -5.56
CA ASN A 802 -20.53 -23.88 -5.48
C ASN A 802 -20.43 -23.39 -4.03
N GLY A 803 -21.32 -23.82 -3.13
CA GLY A 803 -21.25 -23.44 -1.72
C GLY A 803 -19.95 -23.91 -1.03
N ILE A 804 -19.46 -25.09 -1.40
CA ILE A 804 -18.17 -25.62 -0.89
C ILE A 804 -17.01 -24.81 -1.48
N TYR A 805 -17.02 -24.52 -2.79
CA TYR A 805 -15.99 -23.70 -3.43
C TYR A 805 -15.91 -22.28 -2.86
N ASP A 806 -17.06 -21.66 -2.58
CA ASP A 806 -17.11 -20.33 -1.96
C ASP A 806 -16.53 -20.35 -0.53
N SER A 807 -16.73 -21.45 0.21
CA SER A 807 -16.15 -21.64 1.54
C SER A 807 -14.63 -21.83 1.47
N LEU A 808 -14.14 -22.59 0.49
CA LEU A 808 -12.70 -22.72 0.20
C LEU A 808 -12.08 -21.36 -0.16
N SER A 809 -12.74 -20.60 -1.05
CA SER A 809 -12.25 -19.29 -1.52
C SER A 809 -12.17 -18.24 -0.41
N LYS A 810 -12.99 -18.37 0.64
CA LYS A 810 -12.95 -17.52 1.85
C LYS A 810 -11.93 -17.98 2.90
N GLY A 811 -11.25 -19.11 2.68
CA GLY A 811 -10.32 -19.70 3.64
C GLY A 811 -10.98 -20.42 4.81
N ASN A 812 -12.26 -20.75 4.73
CA ASN A 812 -13.00 -21.41 5.82
C ASN A 812 -12.75 -22.92 5.91
N ILE A 813 -12.33 -23.54 4.80
CA ILE A 813 -12.00 -24.97 4.72
C ILE A 813 -10.75 -25.14 3.86
N SER A 814 -10.01 -26.22 4.08
CA SER A 814 -8.86 -26.61 3.27
C SER A 814 -9.26 -27.23 1.94
N GLU A 815 -8.33 -27.28 0.98
CA GLU A 815 -8.56 -27.93 -0.33
C GLU A 815 -8.79 -29.45 -0.22
N SER A 816 -8.22 -30.10 0.81
CA SER A 816 -8.49 -31.51 1.11
C SER A 816 -9.93 -31.73 1.60
N GLU A 817 -10.40 -30.86 2.47
CA GLU A 817 -11.79 -30.91 2.97
C GLU A 817 -12.78 -30.60 1.84
N ALA A 818 -12.50 -29.61 1.00
CA ALA A 818 -13.33 -29.27 -0.14
C ALA A 818 -13.50 -30.45 -1.11
N ARG A 819 -12.40 -31.13 -1.47
CA ARG A 819 -12.44 -32.35 -2.31
C ARG A 819 -13.27 -33.46 -1.69
N THR A 820 -13.10 -33.68 -0.38
CA THR A 820 -13.86 -34.73 0.34
C THR A 820 -15.35 -34.42 0.35
N GLN A 821 -15.73 -33.16 0.63
CA GLN A 821 -17.14 -32.75 0.68
C GLN A 821 -17.80 -32.79 -0.71
N ILE A 822 -17.12 -32.30 -1.76
CA ILE A 822 -17.60 -32.39 -3.14
C ILE A 822 -17.74 -33.85 -3.56
N GLY A 823 -16.74 -34.69 -3.26
CA GLY A 823 -16.77 -36.12 -3.55
C GLY A 823 -17.95 -36.84 -2.90
N ARG A 824 -18.34 -36.48 -1.67
CA ARG A 824 -19.54 -37.03 -1.01
C ARG A 824 -20.84 -36.64 -1.70
N ILE A 825 -20.96 -35.39 -2.16
CA ILE A 825 -22.14 -34.94 -2.93
C ILE A 825 -22.19 -35.68 -4.27
N PHE A 826 -21.04 -35.80 -4.96
CA PHE A 826 -20.92 -36.54 -6.21
C PHE A 826 -21.31 -38.02 -6.04
N GLY A 827 -20.79 -38.68 -5.00
CA GLY A 827 -21.10 -40.08 -4.68
C GLY A 827 -22.59 -40.38 -4.55
N LYS A 828 -23.35 -39.44 -3.95
CA LYS A 828 -24.80 -39.57 -3.68
C LYS A 828 -25.68 -39.13 -4.84
N GLY A 829 -25.17 -38.24 -5.69
CA GLY A 829 -25.95 -37.54 -6.71
C GLY A 829 -25.67 -37.97 -8.15
N GLU A 830 -24.58 -38.70 -8.39
CA GLU A 830 -24.13 -39.11 -9.72
C GLU A 830 -24.10 -40.62 -9.88
N LYS A 831 -24.38 -41.10 -11.10
CA LYS A 831 -24.37 -42.52 -11.45
C LYS A 831 -23.20 -42.88 -12.35
N THR A 832 -22.64 -44.08 -12.17
CA THR A 832 -21.59 -44.59 -13.05
C THR A 832 -22.17 -44.89 -14.43
N SER A 833 -21.38 -44.60 -15.47
CA SER A 833 -21.79 -44.85 -16.86
C SER A 833 -21.85 -46.35 -17.21
N THR A 834 -21.15 -47.20 -16.46
CA THR A 834 -21.04 -48.65 -16.73
C THR A 834 -22.04 -49.51 -15.97
N THR A 835 -22.36 -49.18 -14.71
CA THR A 835 -23.30 -49.98 -13.89
C THR A 835 -24.61 -49.26 -13.61
N ASN A 836 -24.72 -47.96 -13.92
CA ASN A 836 -25.87 -47.12 -13.61
C ASN A 836 -26.25 -47.10 -12.12
N GLN A 837 -25.29 -47.43 -11.24
CA GLN A 837 -25.39 -47.31 -9.79
C GLN A 837 -24.85 -45.96 -9.34
N LEU A 838 -25.28 -45.48 -8.17
CA LEU A 838 -24.64 -44.30 -7.57
C LEU A 838 -23.16 -44.57 -7.34
N TYR A 839 -22.31 -43.56 -7.49
CA TYR A 839 -20.87 -43.70 -7.30
C TYR A 839 -20.53 -44.19 -5.87
N GLU A 840 -21.28 -43.76 -4.86
CA GLU A 840 -21.17 -44.27 -3.49
C GLU A 840 -21.46 -45.78 -3.40
N ASP A 841 -22.50 -46.26 -4.09
CA ASP A 841 -22.86 -47.68 -4.11
C ASP A 841 -21.84 -48.51 -4.88
N TYR A 842 -21.33 -47.98 -5.99
CA TYR A 842 -20.33 -48.65 -6.82
C TYR A 842 -19.01 -48.85 -6.06
N TYR A 843 -18.46 -47.78 -5.48
CA TYR A 843 -17.24 -47.86 -4.69
C TYR A 843 -17.49 -48.63 -3.38
N GLY A 844 -18.62 -48.40 -2.71
CA GLY A 844 -19.00 -49.12 -1.50
C GLY A 844 -19.11 -50.62 -1.73
N GLY A 845 -19.78 -51.05 -2.80
CA GLY A 845 -19.90 -52.46 -3.17
C GLY A 845 -18.56 -53.10 -3.52
N TRP A 846 -17.62 -52.36 -4.11
CA TRP A 846 -16.26 -52.85 -4.29
C TRP A 846 -15.55 -53.05 -2.95
N TYR A 847 -15.67 -52.11 -2.01
CA TYR A 847 -15.11 -52.26 -0.67
C TYR A 847 -15.70 -53.47 0.05
N ASP A 848 -17.02 -53.58 0.07
CA ASP A 848 -17.75 -54.65 0.75
C ASP A 848 -17.38 -56.04 0.18
N LYS A 849 -17.08 -56.12 -1.11
CA LYS A 849 -16.63 -57.35 -1.78
C LYS A 849 -15.16 -57.72 -1.48
N ASN A 850 -14.27 -56.75 -1.39
CA ASN A 850 -12.82 -56.99 -1.25
C ASN A 850 -12.33 -56.95 0.21
N TYR A 851 -13.09 -56.30 1.09
CA TYR A 851 -12.84 -56.17 2.52
C TYR A 851 -14.09 -56.54 3.34
N PRO A 852 -14.64 -57.76 3.18
CA PRO A 852 -15.83 -58.17 3.91
C PRO A 852 -15.55 -58.11 5.41
N THR A 853 -16.44 -57.45 6.16
CA THR A 853 -16.43 -57.50 7.62
C THR A 853 -16.50 -58.96 8.07
N LYS A 854 -15.53 -59.39 8.87
CA LYS A 854 -15.60 -60.67 9.60
C LYS A 854 -16.69 -60.65 10.64
#